data_AF-A0AA36F8K2-F1
#
_entry.id   AF-A0AA36F8K2-F1
#
_cell.length_a   1.000
_cell.length_b   1.000
_cell.length_c   1.000
_cell.angle_alpha   90.00
_cell.angle_beta   90.00
_cell.angle_gamma   90.00
#
_symmetry.space_group_name_H-M   'P 1'
#
loop_
_entity.id
_entity.type
_entity.pdbx_description
1 polymer ?
#
loop_
_entity_poly.entity_id
_entity_poly.type
_entity_poly.pdbx_seq_one_letter_code
_entity_poly.pdbx_strand_id
1 'polypeptide(L)'
;MLIDMFYTDEMFTFSELPLVEWEFVPPVGPRPPKGFVGLKNAGATCYMNSVLQQLFMIEQIRHGILAVEGAADDIEDEYIGDEKGENETNVDLGDEERKDEEKSSNKQGERKDYNLGVMKHVQLIFGHLACSKLQYYVPRGFWKHFKLWGEPVNLREQHDALEFFNSLVDSLDEALKELGQTMILSKVLGGSFADQKICKDCPHRYQREETFTTLNVDIRNHQNLLESLEQYVKGDLLEGANAYHCEKCNKKVDTVKRLVINKLPKILAIQLKRFDYDWERECAIKFNDYFEFPREFDMEPYTVQGLAKIEGEIIDADCDDKEQSTKYKLVGVVVHSGQASGGHYYSYILHRGADDVLPKWYKFDDGDVTECKMDDDEEMKNQCFGGEYVGEVFDHMMKRMSYRRQKRWWNAYILFYERIEPQDDLAEVSKRVLDLTISRQERLKMPAAIERCVRRQNILFMHEKNQFSPEYFQFMKKFLMCNAPFLSIPCPQDRLPADAEQMALISVELGSKFLFTVGFHTKKSLRGPANEWYDALCIHMRNSKSVRSWFVHNVLFAHTNRFAEYLLECPSSEVRGAFAKMLVFLAHYTLQDGPCPSPFIQVGQATDPSATLSDHLLTEILNLLKKEVSEHGRHLQQYFNLFLLYSNLGTEEKQQLLRLNVPAQFMLVALDEGPGPAIKYQYADLSKLFSVVSHLTRCCDVSAKCQSSVNGSSPLANPHGDPTCCASLMPIQTQVADILYNRSSYVKKVIEDCNNSEDTTKLLRFCSWENPHFSSTVLSELLWQVAYSYTYELKPYLELLFQMLMLDDSWQNHRIHNALKGIPDDRDGLFDTIQRSKNHYQKRAYQCIKMMVLLFTHCIPAAQMLQSNGDLKRKWTWAVEWLSDELERRPYPGNAQYTYNNWSPPAQSNETSNGYFLERSHSARSTLTRAYELCPEEEPEEADLTDEPESPHHDEQVPIFSKD
;
A
#
# COMPACT_ATOMS: atom_id res chain seq x y z
N MET A 1 6.84 22.37 -28.85
CA MET A 1 5.81 21.55 -29.50
C MET A 1 5.48 20.27 -28.72
N LEU A 2 6.41 19.34 -28.44
CA LEU A 2 6.10 18.15 -27.58
C LEU A 2 5.87 18.49 -26.11
N ILE A 3 6.67 19.42 -25.55
CA ILE A 3 6.45 19.99 -24.22
C ILE A 3 5.07 20.65 -24.16
N ASP A 4 4.71 21.41 -25.20
CA ASP A 4 3.41 22.07 -25.28
C ASP A 4 2.25 21.08 -25.49
N MET A 5 2.47 19.98 -26.21
CA MET A 5 1.42 19.00 -26.53
C MET A 5 1.06 18.09 -25.35
N PHE A 6 2.00 17.84 -24.43
CA PHE A 6 1.77 16.98 -23.25
C PHE A 6 1.76 17.74 -21.93
N TYR A 7 2.29 18.96 -21.90
CA TYR A 7 2.59 19.66 -20.64
C TYR A 7 2.44 21.20 -20.73
N THR A 8 1.58 21.74 -21.60
CA THR A 8 1.22 23.17 -21.61
C THR A 8 0.42 23.56 -20.36
N ASP A 9 0.58 24.80 -19.92
CA ASP A 9 -0.20 25.40 -18.83
C ASP A 9 -1.72 25.38 -19.11
N GLU A 10 -2.15 25.43 -20.38
CA GLU A 10 -3.56 25.35 -20.76
C GLU A 10 -4.15 23.93 -20.56
N MET A 11 -3.34 22.87 -20.74
CA MET A 11 -3.76 21.51 -20.39
C MET A 11 -3.72 21.28 -18.87
N PHE A 12 -2.84 22.00 -18.16
CA PHE A 12 -2.80 22.08 -16.68
C PHE A 12 -3.97 22.84 -16.06
N THR A 13 -4.77 23.59 -16.83
CA THR A 13 -6.06 24.08 -16.30
C THR A 13 -7.12 22.99 -16.21
N PHE A 14 -6.88 21.81 -16.81
CA PHE A 14 -7.87 20.73 -16.89
C PHE A 14 -7.37 19.32 -16.52
N SER A 15 -6.07 19.07 -16.46
CA SER A 15 -5.50 17.90 -15.76
C SER A 15 -4.68 18.39 -14.57
N GLU A 16 -5.20 18.08 -13.38
CA GLU A 16 -4.51 17.74 -12.13
C GLU A 16 -3.06 18.21 -11.92
N LEU A 17 -2.83 18.71 -10.72
CA LEU A 17 -1.52 18.89 -10.08
C LEU A 17 -0.58 17.68 -10.34
N PRO A 18 0.76 17.85 -10.25
CA PRO A 18 1.68 16.71 -10.33
C PRO A 18 1.19 15.54 -9.46
N LEU A 19 1.29 14.30 -9.97
CA LEU A 19 0.85 13.11 -9.23
C LEU A 19 1.48 13.13 -7.84
N VAL A 20 0.66 13.19 -6.80
CA VAL A 20 1.13 13.15 -5.41
C VAL A 20 1.19 11.71 -4.90
N GLU A 21 0.35 10.84 -5.46
CA GLU A 21 0.30 9.42 -5.10
C GLU A 21 1.54 8.66 -5.58
N TRP A 22 2.05 7.79 -4.72
CA TRP A 22 3.14 6.87 -5.05
C TRP A 22 2.59 5.55 -5.55
N GLU A 23 3.34 4.90 -6.44
CA GLU A 23 2.94 3.64 -7.06
C GLU A 23 1.60 3.76 -7.82
N PHE A 24 1.38 4.90 -8.46
CA PHE A 24 0.16 5.18 -9.20
C PHE A 24 0.08 4.34 -10.49
N VAL A 25 -1.13 3.86 -10.78
CA VAL A 25 -1.55 3.30 -12.07
C VAL A 25 -3.02 3.69 -12.24
N PRO A 26 -3.43 4.17 -13.43
CA PRO A 26 -4.82 4.50 -13.70
C PRO A 26 -5.78 3.39 -13.26
N PRO A 27 -6.76 3.68 -12.38
CA PRO A 27 -7.62 2.68 -11.78
C PRO A 27 -8.73 2.16 -12.72
N VAL A 28 -8.97 2.84 -13.84
CA VAL A 28 -10.04 2.50 -14.78
C VAL A 28 -9.46 1.93 -16.08
N GLY A 29 -9.87 0.70 -16.41
CA GLY A 29 -9.50 0.06 -17.67
C GLY A 29 -10.30 0.60 -18.86
N PRO A 30 -9.93 0.23 -20.10
CA PRO A 30 -10.76 0.51 -21.26
C PRO A 30 -12.00 -0.40 -21.29
N ARG A 31 -13.08 0.10 -21.90
CA ARG A 31 -14.25 -0.70 -22.27
C ARG A 31 -13.79 -1.92 -23.08
N PRO A 32 -14.26 -3.15 -22.76
CA PRO A 32 -13.90 -4.33 -23.54
C PRO A 32 -14.30 -4.17 -25.03
N PRO A 33 -13.52 -4.73 -25.98
CA PRO A 33 -13.83 -4.65 -27.40
C PRO A 33 -15.16 -5.36 -27.68
N LYS A 34 -16.18 -4.59 -28.10
CA LYS A 34 -17.59 -5.03 -28.22
C LYS A 34 -18.31 -5.34 -26.89
N GLY A 35 -17.76 -4.95 -25.75
CA GLY A 35 -18.40 -5.07 -24.44
C GLY A 35 -19.26 -3.86 -24.07
N PHE A 36 -19.75 -3.84 -22.84
CA PHE A 36 -20.54 -2.74 -22.27
C PHE A 36 -19.74 -1.98 -21.20
N VAL A 37 -20.27 -0.84 -20.77
CA VAL A 37 -19.72 -0.01 -19.69
C VAL A 37 -20.42 -0.40 -18.39
N GLY A 38 -19.67 -0.64 -17.33
CA GLY A 38 -20.20 -0.88 -15.98
C GLY A 38 -20.52 0.41 -15.23
N LEU A 39 -20.99 0.28 -13.99
CA LEU A 39 -21.20 1.38 -13.04
C LEU A 39 -20.42 1.13 -11.76
N LYS A 40 -19.68 2.14 -11.30
CA LYS A 40 -18.92 2.04 -10.04
C LYS A 40 -19.87 1.82 -8.86
N ASN A 41 -19.44 1.00 -7.90
CA ASN A 41 -20.11 0.87 -6.61
C ASN A 41 -19.45 1.84 -5.60
N ALA A 42 -20.25 2.66 -4.92
CA ALA A 42 -19.79 3.61 -3.89
C ALA A 42 -19.61 2.97 -2.50
N GLY A 43 -19.95 1.69 -2.36
CA GLY A 43 -19.89 0.93 -1.12
C GLY A 43 -21.01 -0.13 -1.10
N ALA A 44 -22.26 0.34 -1.11
CA ALA A 44 -23.46 -0.50 -1.07
C ALA A 44 -24.50 -0.13 -2.15
N THR A 45 -24.09 0.49 -3.25
CA THR A 45 -25.00 1.04 -4.27
C THR A 45 -25.28 0.09 -5.43
N CYS A 46 -24.98 -1.20 -5.29
CA CYS A 46 -25.21 -2.21 -6.35
C CYS A 46 -26.68 -2.38 -6.71
N TYR A 47 -27.61 -2.12 -5.77
CA TYR A 47 -29.05 -2.09 -6.05
C TYR A 47 -29.41 -1.03 -7.10
N MET A 48 -28.78 0.16 -7.05
CA MET A 48 -28.96 1.20 -8.07
C MET A 48 -28.40 0.75 -9.42
N ASN A 49 -27.18 0.21 -9.42
CA ASN A 49 -26.46 -0.19 -10.63
C ASN A 49 -27.23 -1.26 -11.41
N SER A 50 -27.71 -2.29 -10.71
CA SER A 50 -28.47 -3.38 -11.31
C SER A 50 -29.75 -2.90 -12.01
N VAL A 51 -30.49 -1.98 -11.38
CA VAL A 51 -31.72 -1.40 -11.95
C VAL A 51 -31.43 -0.45 -13.11
N LEU A 52 -30.46 0.46 -12.96
CA LEU A 52 -30.08 1.41 -14.01
C LEU A 52 -29.60 0.70 -15.29
N GLN A 53 -28.83 -0.38 -15.16
CA GLN A 53 -28.40 -1.20 -16.29
C GLN A 53 -29.59 -1.88 -16.97
N GLN A 54 -30.57 -2.39 -16.22
CA GLN A 54 -31.78 -2.96 -16.82
C GLN A 54 -32.59 -1.93 -17.61
N LEU A 55 -32.83 -0.75 -17.02
CA LEU A 55 -33.55 0.33 -17.69
C LEU A 55 -32.82 0.81 -18.96
N PHE A 56 -31.49 0.91 -18.91
CA PHE A 56 -30.66 1.30 -20.06
C PHE A 56 -30.71 0.29 -21.21
N MET A 57 -30.83 -1.00 -20.91
CA MET A 57 -30.86 -2.04 -21.93
C MET A 57 -32.23 -2.16 -22.63
N ILE A 58 -33.30 -1.59 -22.06
CA ILE A 58 -34.60 -1.45 -22.71
C ILE A 58 -34.54 -0.29 -23.72
N GLU A 59 -34.52 -0.62 -25.02
CA GLU A 59 -34.23 0.35 -26.09
C GLU A 59 -35.18 1.55 -26.12
N GLN A 60 -36.48 1.31 -25.88
CA GLN A 60 -37.49 2.38 -25.86
C GLN A 60 -37.30 3.34 -24.69
N ILE A 61 -36.89 2.84 -23.53
CA ILE A 61 -36.59 3.68 -22.37
C ILE A 61 -35.29 4.43 -22.62
N ARG A 62 -34.23 3.76 -23.07
CA ARG A 62 -32.95 4.39 -23.41
C ARG A 62 -33.10 5.52 -24.43
N HIS A 63 -33.74 5.25 -25.57
CA HIS A 63 -33.94 6.23 -26.63
C HIS A 63 -34.93 7.31 -26.19
N GLY A 64 -35.98 6.94 -25.46
CA GLY A 64 -36.96 7.87 -24.93
C GLY A 64 -36.33 8.89 -23.97
N ILE A 65 -35.54 8.43 -23.00
CA ILE A 65 -34.88 9.28 -22.01
C ILE A 65 -33.81 10.17 -22.65
N LEU A 66 -32.98 9.62 -23.55
CA LEU A 66 -31.93 10.41 -24.20
C LEU A 66 -32.46 11.36 -25.28
N ALA A 67 -33.64 11.13 -25.85
CA ALA A 67 -34.22 12.06 -26.84
C ALA A 67 -34.79 13.36 -26.24
N VAL A 68 -34.95 13.43 -24.91
CA VAL A 68 -35.59 14.55 -24.21
C VAL A 68 -34.60 15.72 -24.04
N GLU A 69 -35.00 16.91 -24.47
CA GLU A 69 -34.25 18.17 -24.31
C GLU A 69 -34.82 18.98 -23.12
N GLY A 70 -34.06 19.94 -22.58
CA GLY A 70 -34.52 20.85 -21.52
C GLY A 70 -34.22 20.43 -20.07
N ALA A 71 -33.79 19.20 -19.82
CA ALA A 71 -33.37 18.75 -18.47
C ALA A 71 -31.86 18.98 -18.19
N ALA A 72 -31.06 19.14 -19.25
CA ALA A 72 -29.61 18.93 -19.18
C ALA A 72 -28.80 20.00 -19.94
N ASP A 73 -29.34 21.22 -20.09
CA ASP A 73 -28.74 22.25 -20.94
C ASP A 73 -27.51 22.94 -20.29
N ASP A 74 -27.42 22.94 -18.95
CA ASP A 74 -26.38 23.66 -18.17
C ASP A 74 -25.36 22.71 -17.48
N ILE A 75 -24.61 21.89 -18.23
CA ILE A 75 -23.64 20.92 -17.65
C ILE A 75 -22.24 21.54 -17.40
N GLU A 76 -22.03 22.82 -17.67
CA GLU A 76 -20.67 23.37 -17.81
C GLU A 76 -19.82 23.40 -16.51
N ASP A 77 -20.42 23.29 -15.31
CA ASP A 77 -19.73 23.60 -14.04
C ASP A 77 -19.43 22.43 -13.07
N GLU A 78 -19.90 21.19 -13.29
CA GLU A 78 -19.82 20.15 -12.24
C GLU A 78 -18.46 19.42 -12.10
N TYR A 79 -17.50 19.62 -13.02
CA TYR A 79 -16.22 18.87 -13.02
C TYR A 79 -15.01 19.65 -12.45
N ILE A 80 -15.18 20.90 -12.04
CA ILE A 80 -14.05 21.79 -11.68
C ILE A 80 -13.68 21.72 -10.17
N GLY A 81 -14.51 21.10 -9.30
CA GLY A 81 -14.43 21.30 -7.85
C GLY A 81 -13.71 20.27 -6.97
N ASP A 82 -13.82 18.96 -7.23
CA ASP A 82 -13.85 18.00 -6.10
C ASP A 82 -12.77 16.90 -6.09
N GLU A 83 -11.61 17.08 -6.72
CA GLU A 83 -10.45 16.17 -6.53
C GLU A 83 -9.48 16.61 -5.42
N LYS A 84 -9.88 17.60 -4.61
CA LYS A 84 -9.17 17.94 -3.38
C LYS A 84 -9.84 17.27 -2.18
N GLY A 85 -9.22 16.20 -1.67
CA GLY A 85 -9.41 15.78 -0.28
C GLY A 85 -9.88 14.34 -0.03
N GLU A 86 -9.17 13.33 -0.52
CA GLU A 86 -9.13 12.05 0.20
C GLU A 86 -8.20 12.17 1.41
N ASN A 87 -8.56 13.05 2.36
CA ASN A 87 -8.02 13.11 3.73
C ASN A 87 -8.69 14.26 4.50
N GLU A 88 -10.02 14.22 4.70
CA GLU A 88 -10.61 14.95 5.81
C GLU A 88 -11.61 14.08 6.59
N THR A 89 -11.27 13.97 7.87
CA THR A 89 -12.04 13.52 9.01
C THR A 89 -13.50 13.98 8.99
N ASN A 90 -14.37 13.13 9.55
CA ASN A 90 -15.73 13.45 10.00
C ASN A 90 -15.86 14.93 10.43
N VAL A 91 -16.52 15.74 9.60
CA VAL A 91 -16.94 17.09 10.00
C VAL A 91 -18.35 17.00 10.56
N ASP A 92 -18.37 17.34 11.84
CA ASP A 92 -19.44 17.62 12.78
C ASP A 92 -20.78 18.10 12.18
N LEU A 93 -21.87 17.47 12.66
CA LEU A 93 -23.24 17.90 12.48
C LEU A 93 -23.54 18.96 13.55
N GLY A 94 -23.52 20.24 13.16
CA GLY A 94 -23.87 21.32 14.07
C GLY A 94 -24.14 22.62 13.33
N ASP A 95 -25.36 22.77 12.81
CA ASP A 95 -26.18 23.99 12.86
C ASP A 95 -27.27 23.96 11.76
N GLU A 96 -28.42 23.36 12.08
CA GLU A 96 -29.70 23.76 11.46
C GLU A 96 -30.81 23.78 12.51
N GLU A 97 -30.73 24.74 13.43
CA GLU A 97 -31.92 25.27 14.10
C GLU A 97 -32.07 26.75 13.73
N ARG A 98 -32.91 27.02 12.72
CA ARG A 98 -33.80 28.18 12.57
C ARG A 98 -34.11 28.41 11.09
N LYS A 99 -35.27 27.92 10.64
CA LYS A 99 -36.18 28.60 9.69
C LYS A 99 -37.39 27.68 9.37
N ASP A 100 -38.17 27.39 10.39
CA ASP A 100 -39.56 26.97 10.21
C ASP A 100 -40.43 28.22 10.28
N GLU A 101 -41.08 28.59 9.16
CA GLU A 101 -42.44 29.16 9.09
C GLU A 101 -42.91 29.67 7.70
N GLU A 102 -42.17 29.49 6.59
CA GLU A 102 -42.62 29.97 5.26
C GLU A 102 -42.61 28.93 4.10
N LYS A 103 -42.81 27.62 4.36
CA LYS A 103 -42.64 26.53 3.36
C LYS A 103 -43.93 25.82 2.90
N SER A 104 -45.05 26.51 2.65
CA SER A 104 -46.23 25.85 2.04
C SER A 104 -46.44 26.16 0.56
N SER A 105 -45.91 27.26 0.02
CA SER A 105 -46.05 27.63 -1.40
C SER A 105 -44.84 27.27 -2.27
N ASN A 106 -43.65 27.08 -1.69
CA ASN A 106 -42.40 26.81 -2.43
C ASN A 106 -42.10 25.32 -2.70
N LYS A 107 -42.82 24.40 -2.03
CA LYS A 107 -42.58 22.93 -2.12
C LYS A 107 -42.81 22.35 -3.51
N GLN A 108 -43.68 22.95 -4.32
CA GLN A 108 -44.00 22.44 -5.65
C GLN A 108 -42.91 22.75 -6.68
N GLY A 109 -42.25 23.91 -6.57
CA GLY A 109 -41.07 24.25 -7.38
C GLY A 109 -39.87 23.36 -7.02
N GLU A 110 -39.60 23.17 -5.73
CA GLU A 110 -38.51 22.31 -5.25
C GLU A 110 -38.65 20.85 -5.74
N ARG A 111 -39.87 20.30 -5.78
CA ARG A 111 -40.11 18.93 -6.26
C ARG A 111 -39.94 18.81 -7.78
N LYS A 112 -40.33 19.84 -8.52
CA LYS A 112 -40.11 19.93 -9.98
C LYS A 112 -38.62 19.92 -10.30
N ASP A 113 -37.85 20.80 -9.66
CA ASP A 113 -36.41 20.91 -9.88
C ASP A 113 -35.66 19.64 -9.47
N TYR A 114 -36.11 18.99 -8.38
CA TYR A 114 -35.59 17.69 -7.97
C TYR A 114 -35.76 16.62 -9.06
N ASN A 115 -36.98 16.43 -9.57
CA ASN A 115 -37.28 15.42 -10.59
C ASN A 115 -36.51 15.70 -11.90
N LEU A 116 -36.42 16.96 -12.32
CA LEU A 116 -35.62 17.38 -13.47
C LEU A 116 -34.12 17.08 -13.26
N GLY A 117 -33.60 17.31 -12.06
CA GLY A 117 -32.23 16.93 -11.71
C GLY A 117 -32.01 15.41 -11.72
N VAL A 118 -32.97 14.60 -11.28
CA VAL A 118 -32.88 13.13 -11.41
C VAL A 118 -32.82 12.74 -12.88
N MET A 119 -33.67 13.32 -13.72
CA MET A 119 -33.66 13.12 -15.18
C MET A 119 -32.30 13.48 -15.81
N LYS A 120 -31.74 14.66 -15.48
CA LYS A 120 -30.41 15.10 -15.94
C LYS A 120 -29.33 14.05 -15.64
N HIS A 121 -29.29 13.56 -14.41
CA HIS A 121 -28.28 12.59 -13.97
C HIS A 121 -28.47 11.21 -14.60
N VAL A 122 -29.72 10.77 -14.80
CA VAL A 122 -30.00 9.52 -15.54
C VAL A 122 -29.61 9.65 -17.01
N GLN A 123 -29.85 10.80 -17.65
CA GLN A 123 -29.37 11.08 -19.01
C GLN A 123 -27.83 11.04 -19.08
N LEU A 124 -27.13 11.60 -18.08
CA LEU A 124 -25.67 11.52 -17.98
C LEU A 124 -25.21 10.06 -17.89
N ILE A 125 -25.83 9.26 -17.01
CA ILE A 125 -25.52 7.83 -16.87
C ILE A 125 -25.72 7.12 -18.21
N PHE A 126 -26.89 7.28 -18.84
CA PHE A 126 -27.21 6.60 -20.10
C PHE A 126 -26.29 7.05 -21.25
N GLY A 127 -25.92 8.34 -21.31
CA GLY A 127 -24.95 8.85 -22.28
C GLY A 127 -23.58 8.20 -22.13
N HIS A 128 -23.09 8.06 -20.90
CA HIS A 128 -21.83 7.38 -20.62
C HIS A 128 -21.89 5.88 -20.88
N LEU A 129 -22.98 5.19 -20.51
CA LEU A 129 -23.18 3.78 -20.81
C LEU A 129 -23.18 3.50 -22.33
N ALA A 130 -23.76 4.41 -23.12
CA ALA A 130 -23.79 4.30 -24.57
C ALA A 130 -22.41 4.55 -25.21
N CYS A 131 -21.73 5.65 -24.83
CA CYS A 131 -20.63 6.19 -25.63
C CYS A 131 -19.25 6.21 -24.93
N SER A 132 -19.17 5.92 -23.63
CA SER A 132 -17.89 5.93 -22.91
C SER A 132 -16.92 4.87 -23.43
N LYS A 133 -15.63 5.21 -23.39
CA LYS A 133 -14.49 4.33 -23.68
C LYS A 133 -13.90 3.70 -22.42
N LEU A 134 -14.36 4.12 -21.24
CA LEU A 134 -13.94 3.57 -19.95
C LEU A 134 -14.66 2.24 -19.68
N GLN A 135 -14.05 1.40 -18.85
CA GLN A 135 -14.63 0.14 -18.37
C GLN A 135 -15.93 0.38 -17.61
N TYR A 136 -15.97 1.42 -16.77
CA TYR A 136 -17.14 1.81 -16.00
C TYR A 136 -17.27 3.33 -15.88
N TYR A 137 -18.47 3.80 -15.58
CA TYR A 137 -18.78 5.19 -15.24
C TYR A 137 -19.00 5.35 -13.73
N VAL A 138 -18.61 6.51 -13.18
CA VAL A 138 -18.78 6.85 -11.75
C VAL A 138 -19.89 7.90 -11.62
N PRO A 139 -21.11 7.53 -11.23
CA PRO A 139 -22.26 8.44 -11.23
C PRO A 139 -22.32 9.35 -9.98
N ARG A 140 -21.24 10.10 -9.69
CA ARG A 140 -21.13 10.95 -8.48
C ARG A 140 -22.29 11.95 -8.33
N GLY A 141 -22.68 12.62 -9.42
CA GLY A 141 -23.79 13.58 -9.40
C GLY A 141 -25.13 12.92 -9.03
N PHE A 142 -25.40 11.71 -9.54
CA PHE A 142 -26.61 10.97 -9.19
C PHE A 142 -26.63 10.60 -7.71
N TRP A 143 -25.50 10.16 -7.14
CA TRP A 143 -25.39 9.84 -5.72
C TRP A 143 -25.64 11.05 -4.81
N LYS A 144 -25.15 12.24 -5.20
CA LYS A 144 -25.36 13.48 -4.44
C LYS A 144 -26.81 13.97 -4.55
N HIS A 145 -27.44 13.80 -5.71
CA HIS A 145 -28.76 14.37 -6.01
C HIS A 145 -29.94 13.48 -5.60
N PHE A 146 -29.82 12.16 -5.76
CA PHE A 146 -30.93 11.22 -5.56
C PHE A 146 -31.29 11.08 -4.08
N LYS A 147 -32.60 11.11 -3.80
CA LYS A 147 -33.20 10.94 -2.47
C LYS A 147 -34.19 9.79 -2.49
N LEU A 148 -34.18 8.96 -1.46
CA LEU A 148 -35.14 7.87 -1.30
C LEU A 148 -36.18 8.29 -0.24
N TRP A 149 -37.45 8.35 -0.63
CA TRP A 149 -38.56 8.88 0.20
C TRP A 149 -38.35 10.30 0.76
N GLY A 150 -37.56 11.12 0.07
CA GLY A 150 -37.26 12.50 0.46
C GLY A 150 -36.01 12.66 1.33
N GLU A 151 -35.43 11.56 1.82
CA GLU A 151 -34.19 11.58 2.58
C GLU A 151 -32.94 11.39 1.69
N PRO A 152 -31.82 12.07 1.99
CA PRO A 152 -30.54 11.81 1.34
C PRO A 152 -30.10 10.35 1.52
N VAL A 153 -29.57 9.74 0.46
CA VAL A 153 -29.14 8.34 0.51
C VAL A 153 -27.74 8.20 1.09
N ASN A 154 -27.57 7.33 2.09
CA ASN A 154 -26.26 6.91 2.57
C ASN A 154 -25.67 5.83 1.64
N LEU A 155 -24.58 6.14 0.92
CA LEU A 155 -23.99 5.25 -0.09
C LEU A 155 -23.37 3.96 0.48
N ARG A 156 -23.26 3.85 1.81
CA ARG A 156 -22.78 2.65 2.51
C ARG A 156 -23.92 1.75 3.00
N GLU A 157 -25.17 2.19 2.87
CA GLU A 157 -26.35 1.42 3.24
C GLU A 157 -26.92 0.66 2.04
N GLN A 158 -27.32 -0.59 2.28
CA GLN A 158 -28.04 -1.39 1.30
C GLN A 158 -29.53 -1.04 1.34
N HIS A 159 -30.15 -0.93 0.17
CA HIS A 159 -31.59 -0.72 0.02
C HIS A 159 -32.19 -1.79 -0.91
N ASP A 160 -33.51 -1.91 -0.87
CA ASP A 160 -34.22 -2.79 -1.79
C ASP A 160 -34.17 -2.23 -3.22
N ALA A 161 -33.65 -3.04 -4.15
CA ALA A 161 -33.59 -2.69 -5.57
C ALA A 161 -34.98 -2.35 -6.16
N LEU A 162 -36.06 -2.98 -5.70
CA LEU A 162 -37.40 -2.67 -6.18
C LEU A 162 -37.90 -1.31 -5.67
N GLU A 163 -37.61 -0.98 -4.42
CA GLU A 163 -37.96 0.30 -3.83
C GLU A 163 -37.28 1.45 -4.58
N PHE A 164 -35.98 1.28 -4.87
CA PHE A 164 -35.25 2.18 -5.75
C PHE A 164 -35.87 2.26 -7.16
N PHE A 165 -36.20 1.12 -7.77
CA PHE A 165 -36.83 1.08 -9.10
C PHE A 165 -38.13 1.90 -9.13
N ASN A 166 -39.03 1.70 -8.18
CA ASN A 166 -40.30 2.44 -8.13
C ASN A 166 -40.07 3.94 -7.92
N SER A 167 -39.23 4.32 -6.95
CA SER A 167 -38.90 5.73 -6.70
C SER A 167 -38.26 6.42 -7.91
N LEU A 168 -37.40 5.70 -8.64
CA LEU A 168 -36.76 6.20 -9.86
C LEU A 168 -37.77 6.36 -11.00
N VAL A 169 -38.63 5.36 -11.21
CA VAL A 169 -39.63 5.38 -12.28
C VAL A 169 -40.59 6.55 -12.10
N ASP A 170 -41.11 6.75 -10.90
CA ASP A 170 -42.02 7.84 -10.56
C ASP A 170 -41.37 9.21 -10.76
N SER A 171 -40.11 9.36 -10.33
CA SER A 171 -39.37 10.62 -10.48
C SER A 171 -39.14 10.98 -11.95
N LEU A 172 -38.85 9.97 -12.80
CA LEU A 172 -38.62 10.17 -14.23
C LEU A 172 -39.91 10.50 -14.98
N ASP A 173 -41.03 9.83 -14.68
CA ASP A 173 -42.32 10.13 -15.33
C ASP A 173 -42.85 11.52 -14.93
N GLU A 174 -42.69 11.93 -13.66
CA GLU A 174 -43.05 13.29 -13.25
C GLU A 174 -42.13 14.34 -13.91
N ALA A 175 -40.83 14.06 -14.10
CA ALA A 175 -39.94 14.93 -14.86
C ALA A 175 -40.38 15.06 -16.34
N LEU A 176 -40.75 13.94 -16.98
CA LEU A 176 -41.22 13.93 -18.36
C LEU A 176 -42.53 14.73 -18.53
N LYS A 177 -43.45 14.58 -17.57
CA LYS A 177 -44.71 15.31 -17.53
C LYS A 177 -44.50 16.82 -17.39
N GLU A 178 -43.56 17.24 -16.54
CA GLU A 178 -43.18 18.65 -16.38
C GLU A 178 -42.54 19.26 -17.64
N LEU A 179 -41.88 18.43 -18.47
CA LEU A 179 -41.31 18.81 -19.77
C LEU A 179 -42.33 18.70 -20.93
N GLY A 180 -43.59 18.38 -20.64
CA GLY A 180 -44.64 18.21 -21.65
C GLY A 180 -44.44 16.98 -22.56
N GLN A 181 -43.60 16.02 -22.13
CA GLN A 181 -43.34 14.77 -22.83
C GLN A 181 -44.31 13.68 -22.37
N THR A 182 -44.43 12.62 -23.17
CA THR A 182 -45.21 11.44 -22.75
C THR A 182 -44.47 10.72 -21.62
N MET A 183 -45.20 10.23 -20.62
CA MET A 183 -44.65 9.38 -19.54
C MET A 183 -44.22 8.03 -20.10
N ILE A 184 -42.97 7.94 -20.53
CA ILE A 184 -42.43 6.80 -21.29
C ILE A 184 -42.39 5.56 -20.41
N LEU A 185 -42.08 5.69 -19.12
CA LEU A 185 -41.93 4.54 -18.24
C LEU A 185 -43.29 3.92 -17.96
N SER A 186 -44.30 4.72 -17.61
CA SER A 186 -45.69 4.27 -17.48
C SER A 186 -46.24 3.66 -18.78
N LYS A 187 -45.84 4.17 -19.95
CA LYS A 187 -46.26 3.60 -21.25
C LYS A 187 -45.63 2.23 -21.52
N VAL A 188 -44.36 2.04 -21.15
CA VAL A 188 -43.59 0.82 -21.45
C VAL A 188 -43.79 -0.26 -20.38
N LEU A 189 -43.79 0.12 -19.11
CA LEU A 189 -43.83 -0.76 -17.93
C LEU A 189 -45.22 -0.84 -17.27
N GLY A 190 -46.10 0.14 -17.52
CA GLY A 190 -47.39 0.24 -16.83
C GLY A 190 -48.46 -0.71 -17.36
N GLY A 191 -48.97 -1.57 -16.48
CA GLY A 191 -50.15 -2.41 -16.67
C GLY A 191 -51.31 -2.02 -15.76
N SER A 192 -52.43 -2.70 -15.90
CA SER A 192 -53.55 -2.56 -14.96
C SER A 192 -54.25 -3.89 -14.67
N PHE A 193 -54.71 -4.02 -13.43
CA PHE A 193 -55.59 -5.08 -12.96
C PHE A 193 -57.06 -4.63 -13.00
N ALA A 194 -57.94 -5.59 -13.14
CA ALA A 194 -59.34 -5.53 -12.77
C ALA A 194 -59.53 -6.27 -11.43
N ASP A 195 -59.72 -5.54 -10.33
CA ASP A 195 -60.16 -6.10 -9.04
C ASP A 195 -61.64 -6.46 -9.16
N GLN A 196 -61.90 -7.75 -9.36
CA GLN A 196 -63.23 -8.28 -9.57
C GLN A 196 -63.76 -8.92 -8.29
N LYS A 197 -64.96 -8.49 -7.88
CA LYS A 197 -65.73 -9.09 -6.80
C LYS A 197 -67.00 -9.70 -7.38
N ILE A 198 -67.02 -11.02 -7.44
CA ILE A 198 -68.10 -11.81 -8.05
C ILE A 198 -68.92 -12.45 -6.92
N CYS A 199 -70.12 -11.91 -6.67
CA CYS A 199 -71.00 -12.44 -5.64
C CYS A 199 -71.61 -13.77 -6.10
N LYS A 200 -71.60 -14.81 -5.25
CA LYS A 200 -72.17 -16.12 -5.57
C LYS A 200 -73.69 -16.16 -5.38
N ASP A 201 -74.19 -15.57 -4.30
CA ASP A 201 -75.63 -15.63 -3.94
C ASP A 201 -76.45 -14.42 -4.44
N CYS A 202 -75.88 -13.57 -5.30
CA CYS A 202 -76.61 -12.51 -5.98
C CYS A 202 -75.94 -12.16 -7.33
N PRO A 203 -76.67 -11.58 -8.31
CA PRO A 203 -76.13 -11.34 -9.65
C PRO A 203 -75.19 -10.12 -9.74
N HIS A 204 -74.73 -9.58 -8.61
CA HIS A 204 -73.93 -8.36 -8.59
C HIS A 204 -72.43 -8.67 -8.74
N ARG A 205 -71.82 -8.06 -9.76
CA ARG A 205 -70.37 -8.03 -9.97
C ARG A 205 -69.88 -6.60 -9.81
N TYR A 206 -68.78 -6.43 -9.08
CA TYR A 206 -68.09 -5.16 -8.95
C TYR A 206 -66.71 -5.29 -9.57
N GLN A 207 -66.28 -4.25 -10.28
CA GLN A 207 -64.97 -4.19 -10.90
C GLN A 207 -64.35 -2.82 -10.66
N ARG A 208 -63.08 -2.80 -10.25
CA ARG A 208 -62.28 -1.59 -10.12
C ARG A 208 -60.97 -1.79 -10.87
N GLU A 209 -60.54 -0.76 -11.60
CA GLU A 209 -59.23 -0.77 -12.25
C GLU A 209 -58.15 -0.28 -11.28
N GLU A 210 -57.03 -1.00 -11.23
CA GLU A 210 -55.86 -0.67 -10.41
C GLU A 210 -54.58 -0.79 -11.25
N THR A 211 -53.79 0.28 -11.36
CA THR A 211 -52.56 0.29 -12.17
C THR A 211 -51.38 -0.33 -11.42
N PHE A 212 -50.45 -0.94 -12.15
CA PHE A 212 -49.20 -1.47 -11.59
C PHE A 212 -48.01 -1.20 -12.51
N THR A 213 -46.82 -1.03 -11.93
CA THR A 213 -45.53 -1.01 -12.62
C THR A 213 -44.82 -2.37 -12.51
N THR A 214 -45.02 -3.08 -11.41
CA THR A 214 -44.49 -4.43 -11.17
C THR A 214 -45.57 -5.41 -10.73
N LEU A 215 -45.43 -6.66 -11.17
CA LEU A 215 -46.28 -7.77 -10.76
C LEU A 215 -45.62 -8.52 -9.60
N ASN A 216 -46.26 -8.61 -8.43
CA ASN A 216 -45.62 -9.13 -7.23
C ASN A 216 -46.10 -10.55 -6.90
N VAL A 217 -45.32 -11.56 -7.30
CA VAL A 217 -45.73 -12.97 -7.15
C VAL A 217 -45.24 -13.60 -5.85
N ASP A 218 -46.10 -14.42 -5.24
CA ASP A 218 -45.79 -15.14 -4.02
C ASP A 218 -44.94 -16.39 -4.34
N ILE A 219 -43.70 -16.42 -3.85
CA ILE A 219 -42.83 -17.59 -4.03
C ILE A 219 -43.08 -18.69 -3.00
N ARG A 220 -43.73 -18.36 -1.88
CA ARG A 220 -44.03 -19.33 -0.83
C ARG A 220 -45.23 -20.15 -1.26
N ASN A 221 -45.11 -21.47 -1.13
CA ASN A 221 -46.13 -22.47 -1.52
C ASN A 221 -46.30 -22.70 -3.03
N HIS A 222 -45.43 -22.13 -3.87
CA HIS A 222 -45.44 -22.35 -5.32
C HIS A 222 -44.03 -22.74 -5.79
N GLN A 223 -43.94 -23.63 -6.78
CA GLN A 223 -42.64 -24.07 -7.31
C GLN A 223 -42.22 -23.30 -8.56
N ASN A 224 -43.17 -22.66 -9.24
CA ASN A 224 -42.94 -21.97 -10.50
C ASN A 224 -43.81 -20.71 -10.68
N LEU A 225 -43.43 -19.89 -11.67
CA LEU A 225 -44.12 -18.64 -12.00
C LEU A 225 -45.59 -18.86 -12.41
N LEU A 226 -45.88 -19.89 -13.21
CA LEU A 226 -47.23 -20.13 -13.74
C LEU A 226 -48.24 -20.46 -12.63
N GLU A 227 -47.84 -21.27 -11.65
CA GLU A 227 -48.64 -21.57 -10.45
C GLU A 227 -48.96 -20.32 -9.64
N SER A 228 -47.97 -19.41 -9.51
CA SER A 228 -48.12 -18.18 -8.74
C SER A 228 -49.03 -17.17 -9.45
N LEU A 229 -48.96 -17.11 -10.79
CA LEU A 229 -49.86 -16.30 -11.61
C LEU A 229 -51.30 -16.83 -11.57
N GLU A 230 -51.48 -18.15 -11.52
CA GLU A 230 -52.81 -18.76 -11.39
C GLU A 230 -53.52 -18.33 -10.09
N GLN A 231 -52.77 -18.06 -9.02
CA GLN A 231 -53.33 -17.62 -7.74
C GLN A 231 -54.04 -16.26 -7.86
N TYR A 232 -53.58 -15.35 -8.74
CA TYR A 232 -54.24 -14.07 -9.01
C TYR A 232 -55.67 -14.29 -9.56
N VAL A 233 -55.81 -15.27 -10.46
CA VAL A 233 -57.07 -15.60 -11.14
C VAL A 233 -58.01 -16.39 -10.24
N LYS A 234 -57.48 -17.38 -9.49
CA LYS A 234 -58.26 -18.13 -8.49
C LYS A 234 -58.87 -17.21 -7.45
N GLY A 235 -58.10 -16.21 -7.01
CA GLY A 235 -58.53 -15.24 -6.01
C GLY A 235 -58.84 -15.87 -4.65
N ASP A 236 -59.43 -15.06 -3.78
CA ASP A 236 -59.83 -15.45 -2.43
C ASP A 236 -61.35 -15.53 -2.31
N LEU A 237 -61.83 -16.55 -1.60
CA LEU A 237 -63.24 -16.68 -1.26
C LEU A 237 -63.54 -15.92 0.04
N LEU A 238 -64.28 -14.82 -0.07
CA LEU A 238 -64.79 -14.06 1.06
C LEU A 238 -66.09 -14.71 1.54
N GLU A 239 -66.02 -15.53 2.59
CA GLU A 239 -67.15 -16.30 3.14
C GLU A 239 -67.36 -16.11 4.65
N GLY A 240 -68.55 -16.48 5.12
CA GLY A 240 -68.90 -16.50 6.55
C GLY A 240 -68.83 -15.11 7.21
N ALA A 241 -68.08 -14.99 8.32
CA ALA A 241 -67.94 -13.71 9.02
C ALA A 241 -67.20 -12.65 8.17
N ASN A 242 -66.33 -13.08 7.25
CA ASN A 242 -65.55 -12.24 6.34
C ASN A 242 -66.21 -12.07 4.96
N ALA A 243 -67.47 -12.51 4.79
CA ALA A 243 -68.21 -12.33 3.55
C ALA A 243 -68.37 -10.85 3.17
N TYR A 244 -68.34 -10.59 1.86
CA TYR A 244 -68.38 -9.23 1.31
C TYR A 244 -69.76 -8.59 1.48
N HIS A 245 -69.79 -7.31 1.88
CA HIS A 245 -71.04 -6.56 1.98
C HIS A 245 -71.44 -6.01 0.61
N CYS A 246 -72.44 -6.62 -0.01
CA CYS A 246 -72.95 -6.19 -1.29
C CYS A 246 -73.86 -4.95 -1.10
N GLU A 247 -73.40 -3.77 -1.53
CA GLU A 247 -74.12 -2.50 -1.35
C GLU A 247 -75.52 -2.51 -1.99
N LYS A 248 -75.66 -3.11 -3.18
CA LYS A 248 -76.95 -3.22 -3.88
C LYS A 248 -77.96 -4.14 -3.19
N CYS A 249 -77.50 -5.20 -2.53
CA CYS A 249 -78.36 -6.11 -1.75
C CYS A 249 -78.46 -5.74 -0.26
N ASN A 250 -77.61 -4.81 0.19
CA ASN A 250 -77.38 -4.43 1.58
C ASN A 250 -77.24 -5.62 2.56
N LYS A 251 -76.51 -6.67 2.16
CA LYS A 251 -76.25 -7.86 2.98
C LYS A 251 -74.85 -8.44 2.69
N LYS A 252 -74.32 -9.21 3.64
CA LYS A 252 -73.12 -10.04 3.42
C LYS A 252 -73.42 -11.19 2.47
N VAL A 253 -72.58 -11.37 1.47
CA VAL A 253 -72.71 -12.39 0.42
C VAL A 253 -71.36 -13.04 0.17
N ASP A 254 -71.35 -14.36 0.04
CA ASP A 254 -70.13 -15.10 -0.30
C ASP A 254 -69.66 -14.65 -1.68
N THR A 255 -68.42 -14.19 -1.75
CA THR A 255 -67.91 -13.43 -2.91
C THR A 255 -66.50 -13.87 -3.24
N VAL A 256 -66.24 -14.19 -4.52
CA VAL A 256 -64.88 -14.41 -5.00
C VAL A 256 -64.27 -13.04 -5.30
N LYS A 257 -63.17 -12.71 -4.62
CA LYS A 257 -62.35 -11.55 -4.93
C LYS A 257 -61.11 -12.03 -5.69
N ARG A 258 -60.96 -11.62 -6.95
CA ARG A 258 -59.81 -11.98 -7.79
C ARG A 258 -59.22 -10.76 -8.47
N LEU A 259 -57.93 -10.85 -8.79
CA LEU A 259 -57.21 -9.81 -9.53
C LEU A 259 -56.88 -10.37 -10.92
N VAL A 260 -57.49 -9.79 -11.94
CA VAL A 260 -57.30 -10.23 -13.33
C VAL A 260 -56.58 -9.13 -14.10
N ILE A 261 -55.68 -9.46 -15.03
CA ILE A 261 -54.97 -8.43 -15.79
C ILE A 261 -55.89 -7.83 -16.85
N ASN A 262 -56.09 -6.52 -16.79
CA ASN A 262 -56.85 -5.74 -17.76
C ASN A 262 -55.94 -5.27 -18.92
N LYS A 263 -54.81 -4.62 -18.59
CA LYS A 263 -53.85 -4.11 -19.58
C LYS A 263 -52.46 -4.70 -19.34
N LEU A 264 -51.88 -5.29 -20.39
CA LEU A 264 -50.53 -5.84 -20.41
C LEU A 264 -49.49 -4.79 -20.85
N PRO A 265 -48.40 -4.58 -20.10
CA PRO A 265 -47.34 -3.63 -20.46
C PRO A 265 -46.43 -4.19 -21.56
N LYS A 266 -45.66 -3.34 -22.26
CA LYS A 266 -44.70 -3.85 -23.26
C LYS A 266 -43.53 -4.60 -22.60
N ILE A 267 -43.04 -4.06 -21.49
CA ILE A 267 -42.07 -4.72 -20.62
C ILE A 267 -42.78 -5.03 -19.30
N LEU A 268 -42.90 -6.32 -18.98
CA LEU A 268 -43.48 -6.79 -17.73
C LEU A 268 -42.36 -7.04 -16.72
N ALA A 269 -42.32 -6.22 -15.67
CA ALA A 269 -41.45 -6.42 -14.51
C ALA A 269 -42.18 -7.25 -13.46
N ILE A 270 -41.58 -8.35 -13.01
CA ILE A 270 -42.17 -9.27 -12.02
C ILE A 270 -41.25 -9.34 -10.80
N GLN A 271 -41.73 -8.94 -9.63
CA GLN A 271 -41.06 -9.14 -8.35
C GLN A 271 -41.36 -10.53 -7.80
N LEU A 272 -40.30 -11.28 -7.48
CA LEU A 272 -40.39 -12.49 -6.66
C LEU A 272 -40.34 -12.08 -5.19
N LYS A 273 -41.43 -12.24 -4.42
CA LYS A 273 -41.51 -11.81 -3.00
C LYS A 273 -40.66 -12.68 -2.07
N ARG A 274 -39.33 -12.52 -2.17
CA ARG A 274 -38.32 -13.27 -1.42
C ARG A 274 -37.96 -12.67 -0.07
N PHE A 275 -38.40 -11.46 0.24
CA PHE A 275 -38.10 -10.79 1.50
C PHE A 275 -39.36 -10.59 2.33
N ASP A 276 -39.21 -10.75 3.64
CA ASP A 276 -40.27 -10.57 4.62
C ASP A 276 -39.64 -10.23 5.98
N TYR A 277 -40.44 -9.87 6.96
CA TYR A 277 -39.96 -9.51 8.30
C TYR A 277 -40.32 -10.60 9.31
N ASP A 278 -39.32 -11.14 10.00
CA ASP A 278 -39.53 -12.09 11.07
C ASP A 278 -39.72 -11.34 12.39
N TRP A 279 -40.98 -11.21 12.81
CA TRP A 279 -41.36 -10.52 14.05
C TRP A 279 -40.83 -11.21 15.32
N GLU A 280 -40.55 -12.51 15.29
CA GLU A 280 -39.96 -13.21 16.44
C GLU A 280 -38.47 -12.92 16.59
N ARG A 281 -37.78 -12.71 15.47
CA ARG A 281 -36.34 -12.44 15.42
C ARG A 281 -35.98 -10.96 15.29
N GLU A 282 -37.00 -10.11 15.13
CA GLU A 282 -36.88 -8.66 14.89
C GLU A 282 -35.92 -8.33 13.74
N CYS A 283 -35.90 -9.16 12.69
CA CYS A 283 -35.00 -8.98 11.56
C CYS A 283 -35.64 -9.33 10.21
N ALA A 284 -35.13 -8.70 9.15
CA ALA A 284 -35.52 -9.06 7.79
C ALA A 284 -34.99 -10.46 7.45
N ILE A 285 -35.81 -11.25 6.77
CA ILE A 285 -35.47 -12.61 6.35
C ILE A 285 -35.62 -12.75 4.83
N LYS A 286 -34.77 -13.62 4.25
CA LYS A 286 -34.78 -13.94 2.82
C LYS A 286 -35.17 -15.39 2.60
N PHE A 287 -36.22 -15.61 1.82
CA PHE A 287 -36.69 -16.90 1.34
C PHE A 287 -35.91 -17.31 0.09
N ASN A 288 -35.13 -18.39 0.24
CA ASN A 288 -34.26 -18.93 -0.82
C ASN A 288 -34.85 -20.19 -1.43
N ASP A 289 -36.16 -20.38 -1.33
CA ASP A 289 -36.93 -21.49 -1.87
C ASP A 289 -36.71 -21.61 -3.39
N TYR A 290 -36.77 -22.84 -3.88
CA TYR A 290 -36.68 -23.11 -5.32
C TYR A 290 -37.90 -22.51 -6.01
N PHE A 291 -37.66 -21.70 -7.04
CA PHE A 291 -38.70 -21.07 -7.83
C PHE A 291 -38.21 -20.95 -9.27
N GLU A 292 -38.82 -21.71 -10.19
CA GLU A 292 -38.48 -21.67 -11.60
C GLU A 292 -39.37 -20.71 -12.39
N PHE A 293 -38.80 -20.11 -13.42
CA PHE A 293 -39.52 -19.21 -14.32
C PHE A 293 -39.11 -19.49 -15.77
N PRO A 294 -40.06 -19.54 -16.71
CA PRO A 294 -39.79 -19.94 -18.08
C PRO A 294 -39.14 -18.82 -18.89
N ARG A 295 -38.39 -19.16 -19.94
CA ARG A 295 -37.83 -18.17 -20.87
C ARG A 295 -38.91 -17.47 -21.69
N GLU A 296 -39.96 -18.20 -22.04
CA GLU A 296 -41.10 -17.69 -22.80
C GLU A 296 -42.39 -18.27 -22.22
N PHE A 297 -43.42 -17.44 -22.11
CA PHE A 297 -44.73 -17.88 -21.62
C PHE A 297 -45.85 -16.96 -22.11
N ASP A 298 -47.09 -17.44 -21.97
CA ASP A 298 -48.29 -16.74 -22.40
C ASP A 298 -49.05 -16.17 -21.20
N MET A 299 -49.40 -14.88 -21.27
CA MET A 299 -50.18 -14.19 -20.25
C MET A 299 -51.69 -14.28 -20.51
N GLU A 300 -52.14 -14.78 -21.67
CA GLU A 300 -53.56 -14.83 -22.04
C GLU A 300 -54.46 -15.43 -20.93
N PRO A 301 -54.12 -16.57 -20.28
CA PRO A 301 -54.97 -17.18 -19.24
C PRO A 301 -55.24 -16.29 -18.02
N TYR A 302 -54.42 -15.26 -17.82
CA TYR A 302 -54.50 -14.36 -16.66
C TYR A 302 -55.14 -13.00 -17.02
N THR A 303 -55.61 -12.83 -18.26
CA THR A 303 -56.27 -11.60 -18.74
C THR A 303 -57.79 -11.65 -18.66
N VAL A 304 -58.45 -10.48 -18.62
CA VAL A 304 -59.92 -10.37 -18.62
C VAL A 304 -60.53 -11.07 -19.84
N GLN A 305 -59.94 -10.84 -21.03
CA GLN A 305 -60.41 -11.45 -22.28
C GLN A 305 -60.18 -12.96 -22.30
N GLY A 306 -58.98 -13.42 -21.91
CA GLY A 306 -58.67 -14.84 -21.87
C GLY A 306 -59.55 -15.62 -20.89
N LEU A 307 -59.83 -15.04 -19.72
CA LEU A 307 -60.74 -15.67 -18.75
C LEU A 307 -62.18 -15.71 -19.22
N ALA A 308 -62.69 -14.66 -19.85
CA ALA A 308 -64.04 -14.69 -20.40
C ALA A 308 -64.19 -15.74 -21.51
N LYS A 309 -63.14 -15.97 -22.32
CA LYS A 309 -63.10 -17.08 -23.30
C LYS A 309 -63.19 -18.45 -22.61
N ILE A 310 -62.50 -18.63 -21.48
CA ILE A 310 -62.50 -19.88 -20.70
C ILE A 310 -63.85 -20.09 -19.98
N GLU A 311 -64.43 -19.03 -19.41
CA GLU A 311 -65.67 -19.05 -18.63
C GLU A 311 -66.93 -19.02 -19.52
N GLY A 312 -66.79 -18.78 -20.82
CA GLY A 312 -67.90 -18.70 -21.79
C GLY A 312 -68.75 -17.45 -21.65
N GLU A 313 -68.22 -16.37 -21.06
CA GLU A 313 -68.90 -15.09 -20.91
C GLU A 313 -68.82 -14.28 -22.22
N ILE A 314 -69.97 -13.77 -22.69
CA ILE A 314 -70.02 -12.87 -23.84
C ILE A 314 -69.65 -11.46 -23.33
N ILE A 315 -68.44 -11.01 -23.63
CA ILE A 315 -68.07 -9.61 -23.45
C ILE A 315 -68.58 -8.85 -24.68
N ASP A 316 -69.44 -7.83 -24.48
CA ASP A 316 -69.69 -6.80 -25.50
C ASP A 316 -68.36 -6.05 -25.71
N ALA A 317 -67.63 -6.43 -26.75
CA ALA A 317 -66.39 -5.78 -27.12
C ALA A 317 -66.72 -4.42 -27.76
N ASP A 318 -66.80 -3.38 -26.93
CA ASP A 318 -66.71 -2.00 -27.41
C ASP A 318 -65.29 -1.79 -28.00
N CYS A 319 -65.24 -1.80 -29.33
CA CYS A 319 -64.34 -1.14 -30.28
C CYS A 319 -62.82 -0.97 -30.00
N ASP A 320 -62.03 -1.35 -31.02
CA ASP A 320 -60.71 -0.84 -31.45
C ASP A 320 -59.37 -1.45 -30.98
N ASP A 321 -59.31 -2.47 -30.12
CA ASP A 321 -58.04 -3.14 -29.83
C ASP A 321 -57.68 -4.21 -30.88
N LYS A 322 -56.82 -3.84 -31.84
CA LYS A 322 -56.07 -4.78 -32.69
C LYS A 322 -55.48 -5.90 -31.82
N GLU A 323 -55.48 -7.15 -32.32
CA GLU A 323 -54.93 -8.34 -31.65
C GLU A 323 -53.51 -8.10 -31.09
N GLN A 324 -53.40 -7.62 -29.86
CA GLN A 324 -52.12 -7.46 -29.17
C GLN A 324 -51.68 -8.84 -28.67
N SER A 325 -50.45 -9.23 -28.99
CA SER A 325 -49.90 -10.50 -28.52
C SER A 325 -49.78 -10.52 -26.99
N THR A 326 -50.13 -11.65 -26.40
CA THR A 326 -50.05 -11.92 -24.96
C THR A 326 -48.80 -12.71 -24.56
N LYS A 327 -47.93 -13.04 -25.53
CA LYS A 327 -46.73 -13.84 -25.30
C LYS A 327 -45.56 -12.97 -24.89
N TYR A 328 -44.76 -13.46 -23.95
CA TYR A 328 -43.63 -12.76 -23.38
C TYR A 328 -42.34 -13.58 -23.44
N LYS A 329 -41.21 -12.88 -23.59
CA LYS A 329 -39.86 -13.44 -23.58
C LYS A 329 -38.98 -12.79 -22.53
N LEU A 330 -38.25 -13.59 -21.77
CA LEU A 330 -37.32 -13.13 -20.75
C LEU A 330 -36.16 -12.36 -21.40
N VAL A 331 -35.94 -11.13 -20.95
CA VAL A 331 -34.86 -10.25 -21.41
C VAL A 331 -33.90 -9.85 -20.30
N GLY A 332 -34.30 -9.98 -19.03
CA GLY A 332 -33.45 -9.60 -17.92
C GLY A 332 -33.84 -10.25 -16.59
N VAL A 333 -32.84 -10.47 -15.73
CA VAL A 333 -32.98 -11.00 -14.38
C VAL A 333 -32.10 -10.18 -13.44
N VAL A 334 -32.71 -9.50 -12.47
CA VAL A 334 -31.99 -8.91 -11.34
C VAL A 334 -31.86 -9.99 -10.27
N VAL A 335 -30.63 -10.29 -9.88
CA VAL A 335 -30.30 -11.30 -8.89
C VAL A 335 -29.85 -10.60 -7.61
N HIS A 336 -30.30 -11.14 -6.48
CA HIS A 336 -29.81 -10.75 -5.16
C HIS A 336 -29.04 -11.92 -4.55
N SER A 337 -27.83 -11.65 -4.07
CA SER A 337 -26.96 -12.62 -3.39
C SER A 337 -26.64 -12.17 -1.98
N GLY A 338 -26.97 -12.99 -0.98
CA GLY A 338 -26.65 -12.70 0.42
C GLY A 338 -27.86 -12.72 1.36
N GLN A 339 -27.75 -11.96 2.45
CA GLN A 339 -28.72 -11.88 3.53
C GLN A 339 -29.80 -10.82 3.24
N ALA A 340 -30.87 -10.75 4.04
CA ALA A 340 -31.94 -9.78 3.77
C ALA A 340 -31.54 -8.33 4.06
N SER A 341 -30.80 -8.10 5.15
CA SER A 341 -30.34 -6.77 5.58
C SER A 341 -29.05 -6.32 4.91
N GLY A 342 -28.50 -7.12 4.01
CA GLY A 342 -27.26 -6.83 3.31
C GLY A 342 -26.92 -7.94 2.33
N GLY A 343 -26.28 -7.59 1.23
CA GLY A 343 -26.02 -8.52 0.15
C GLY A 343 -25.48 -7.78 -1.04
N HIS A 344 -25.66 -8.38 -2.21
CA HIS A 344 -25.15 -7.85 -3.45
C HIS A 344 -26.15 -8.07 -4.59
N TYR A 345 -26.43 -7.01 -5.34
CA TYR A 345 -27.31 -7.04 -6.51
C TYR A 345 -26.49 -6.98 -7.79
N TYR A 346 -26.88 -7.78 -8.79
CA TYR A 346 -26.32 -7.75 -10.14
C TYR A 346 -27.39 -8.14 -11.15
N SER A 347 -27.16 -7.93 -12.45
CA SER A 347 -28.16 -8.20 -13.49
C SER A 347 -27.63 -9.05 -14.62
N TYR A 348 -28.41 -10.06 -15.00
CA TYR A 348 -28.26 -10.76 -16.27
C TYR A 348 -29.18 -10.12 -17.29
N ILE A 349 -28.64 -9.77 -18.47
CA ILE A 349 -29.40 -9.06 -19.51
C ILE A 349 -29.10 -9.69 -20.87
N LEU A 350 -30.15 -9.94 -21.65
CA LEU A 350 -30.08 -10.45 -23.01
C LEU A 350 -29.87 -9.30 -23.99
N HIS A 351 -28.73 -9.29 -24.68
CA HIS A 351 -28.45 -8.35 -25.76
C HIS A 351 -28.80 -8.94 -27.13
N ARG A 352 -29.59 -8.20 -27.91
CA ARG A 352 -29.96 -8.52 -29.29
C ARG A 352 -29.25 -7.52 -30.22
N GLY A 353 -28.04 -7.87 -30.68
CA GLY A 353 -27.25 -7.00 -31.56
C GLY A 353 -27.88 -6.85 -32.96
N ALA A 354 -27.60 -5.73 -33.63
CA ALA A 354 -28.12 -5.39 -34.97
C ALA A 354 -27.35 -6.06 -36.13
N ASP A 355 -26.17 -6.61 -35.88
CA ASP A 355 -25.38 -7.36 -36.88
C ASP A 355 -25.59 -8.85 -36.61
N ASP A 356 -26.26 -9.61 -37.51
CA ASP A 356 -26.33 -11.09 -37.74
C ASP A 356 -25.77 -12.09 -36.67
N VAL A 357 -25.72 -11.72 -35.40
CA VAL A 357 -25.12 -12.43 -34.28
C VAL A 357 -26.25 -12.84 -33.36
N LEU A 358 -26.27 -14.13 -33.02
CA LEU A 358 -27.22 -14.72 -32.10
C LEU A 358 -27.33 -13.89 -30.80
N PRO A 359 -28.52 -13.79 -30.20
CA PRO A 359 -28.72 -13.06 -28.96
C PRO A 359 -27.86 -13.68 -27.84
N LYS A 360 -27.17 -12.83 -27.06
CA LYS A 360 -26.21 -13.25 -26.04
C LYS A 360 -26.53 -12.67 -24.67
N TRP A 361 -26.21 -13.41 -23.62
CA TRP A 361 -26.39 -12.98 -22.25
C TRP A 361 -25.12 -12.37 -21.67
N TYR A 362 -25.30 -11.26 -20.96
CA TYR A 362 -24.23 -10.57 -20.24
C TYR A 362 -24.61 -10.43 -18.77
N LYS A 363 -23.61 -10.60 -17.90
CA LYS A 363 -23.69 -10.31 -16.48
C LYS A 363 -23.13 -8.92 -16.23
N PHE A 364 -23.97 -8.03 -15.69
CA PHE A 364 -23.64 -6.68 -15.27
C PHE A 364 -23.47 -6.69 -13.76
N ASP A 365 -22.23 -6.65 -13.30
CA ASP A 365 -21.82 -6.75 -11.90
C ASP A 365 -20.99 -5.51 -11.54
N ASP A 366 -21.69 -4.43 -11.20
CA ASP A 366 -21.11 -3.10 -10.98
C ASP A 366 -20.21 -2.65 -12.15
N GLY A 367 -18.91 -2.47 -11.88
CA GLY A 367 -17.94 -1.99 -12.84
C GLY A 367 -17.56 -3.02 -13.91
N ASP A 368 -17.91 -4.28 -13.69
CA ASP A 368 -17.53 -5.39 -14.54
C ASP A 368 -18.74 -5.91 -15.32
N VAL A 369 -18.60 -5.92 -16.65
CA VAL A 369 -19.58 -6.53 -17.55
C VAL A 369 -18.95 -7.67 -18.31
N THR A 370 -19.46 -8.89 -18.09
CA THR A 370 -18.89 -10.13 -18.62
C THR A 370 -19.92 -10.93 -19.39
N GLU A 371 -19.50 -11.61 -20.47
CA GLU A 371 -20.33 -12.60 -21.15
C GLU A 371 -20.63 -13.79 -20.21
N CYS A 372 -21.84 -14.34 -20.27
CA CYS A 372 -22.27 -15.45 -19.43
C CYS A 372 -23.14 -16.45 -20.20
N LYS A 373 -23.22 -17.69 -19.71
CA LYS A 373 -23.90 -18.80 -20.37
C LYS A 373 -25.34 -18.99 -19.90
N MET A 374 -26.07 -17.89 -19.72
CA MET A 374 -27.46 -17.94 -19.27
C MET A 374 -28.42 -18.48 -20.36
N ASP A 375 -27.92 -18.77 -21.56
CA ASP A 375 -28.58 -19.57 -22.59
C ASP A 375 -28.69 -21.06 -22.23
N ASP A 376 -27.78 -21.57 -21.39
CA ASP A 376 -27.86 -22.91 -20.82
C ASP A 376 -28.87 -22.95 -19.66
N ASP A 377 -29.76 -23.94 -19.67
CA ASP A 377 -30.81 -24.09 -18.66
C ASP A 377 -30.25 -24.54 -17.31
N GLU A 378 -29.15 -25.30 -17.29
CA GLU A 378 -28.47 -25.67 -16.04
C GLU A 378 -27.82 -24.45 -15.37
N GLU A 379 -27.21 -23.56 -16.15
CA GLU A 379 -26.65 -22.31 -15.62
C GLU A 379 -27.76 -21.38 -15.11
N MET A 380 -28.85 -21.20 -15.87
CA MET A 380 -30.02 -20.42 -15.43
C MET A 380 -30.57 -20.94 -14.09
N LYS A 381 -30.74 -22.26 -13.97
CA LYS A 381 -31.21 -22.91 -12.76
C LYS A 381 -30.27 -22.68 -11.58
N ASN A 382 -28.96 -22.87 -11.79
CA ASN A 382 -27.96 -22.76 -10.73
C ASN A 382 -27.74 -21.31 -10.25
N GLN A 383 -27.90 -20.32 -11.15
CA GLN A 383 -27.69 -18.92 -10.81
C GLN A 383 -28.96 -18.21 -10.30
N CYS A 384 -30.16 -18.66 -10.69
CA CYS A 384 -31.38 -17.87 -10.50
C CYS A 384 -32.51 -18.54 -9.73
N PHE A 385 -32.68 -19.87 -9.77
CA PHE A 385 -33.89 -20.51 -9.22
C PHE A 385 -33.87 -20.69 -7.70
N GLY A 386 -32.69 -20.67 -7.08
CA GLY A 386 -32.55 -20.88 -5.64
C GLY A 386 -32.60 -22.35 -5.23
N GLY A 387 -33.17 -22.63 -4.06
CA GLY A 387 -33.31 -23.97 -3.50
C GLY A 387 -32.09 -24.49 -2.73
N GLU A 388 -32.22 -25.72 -2.23
CA GLU A 388 -31.13 -26.41 -1.53
C GLU A 388 -30.31 -27.27 -2.49
N TYR A 389 -29.02 -27.43 -2.23
CA TYR A 389 -28.13 -28.35 -2.92
C TYR A 389 -27.17 -29.02 -1.94
N VAL A 390 -26.61 -30.16 -2.34
CA VAL A 390 -25.58 -30.85 -1.57
C VAL A 390 -24.23 -30.40 -2.11
N GLY A 391 -23.52 -29.58 -1.34
CA GLY A 391 -22.19 -29.10 -1.67
C GLY A 391 -21.10 -29.99 -1.09
N GLU A 392 -20.01 -30.17 -1.84
CA GLU A 392 -18.78 -30.81 -1.39
C GLU A 392 -17.93 -29.78 -0.64
N VAL A 393 -17.71 -29.99 0.65
CA VAL A 393 -16.88 -29.11 1.49
C VAL A 393 -15.59 -29.84 1.83
N PHE A 394 -14.47 -29.25 1.39
CA PHE A 394 -13.12 -29.71 1.69
C PHE A 394 -12.58 -29.02 2.95
N ASP A 395 -11.88 -29.77 3.80
CA ASP A 395 -11.13 -29.23 4.94
C ASP A 395 -9.94 -28.36 4.45
N HIS A 396 -9.40 -27.49 5.32
CA HIS A 396 -8.33 -26.51 5.00
C HIS A 396 -7.03 -27.16 4.48
N MET A 397 -6.85 -28.46 4.73
CA MET A 397 -5.73 -29.25 4.22
C MET A 397 -6.10 -30.12 2.98
N MET A 398 -7.31 -29.99 2.42
CA MET A 398 -7.88 -30.83 1.36
C MET A 398 -7.87 -32.35 1.65
N LYS A 399 -7.74 -32.75 2.92
CA LYS A 399 -7.61 -34.18 3.33
C LYS A 399 -8.95 -34.87 3.60
N ARG A 400 -10.03 -34.13 3.82
CA ARG A 400 -11.38 -34.67 4.08
C ARG A 400 -12.40 -33.95 3.23
N MET A 401 -13.26 -34.74 2.58
CA MET A 401 -14.42 -34.29 1.82
C MET A 401 -15.69 -34.63 2.61
N SER A 402 -16.58 -33.65 2.79
CA SER A 402 -17.88 -33.84 3.44
C SER A 402 -19.00 -33.27 2.59
N TYR A 403 -20.10 -34.00 2.49
CA TYR A 403 -21.32 -33.53 1.83
C TYR A 403 -22.17 -32.76 2.82
N ARG A 404 -22.42 -31.48 2.56
CA ARG A 404 -23.30 -30.65 3.40
C ARG A 404 -24.44 -30.09 2.56
N ARG A 405 -25.66 -30.11 3.13
CA ARG A 405 -26.78 -29.36 2.55
C ARG A 405 -26.52 -27.87 2.71
N GLN A 406 -26.56 -27.16 1.59
CA GLN A 406 -26.36 -25.73 1.47
C GLN A 406 -27.56 -25.13 0.73
N LYS A 407 -27.84 -23.85 0.94
CA LYS A 407 -28.90 -23.12 0.23
C LYS A 407 -28.26 -22.31 -0.89
N ARG A 408 -28.95 -22.02 -1.98
CA ARG A 408 -28.45 -21.03 -2.95
C ARG A 408 -28.93 -19.65 -2.49
N TRP A 409 -28.03 -18.90 -1.84
CA TRP A 409 -28.33 -17.55 -1.34
C TRP A 409 -28.33 -16.48 -2.44
N TRP A 410 -27.92 -16.85 -3.66
CA TRP A 410 -28.08 -16.08 -4.90
C TRP A 410 -29.29 -16.62 -5.68
N ASN A 411 -30.25 -15.74 -5.97
CA ASN A 411 -31.44 -16.10 -6.71
C ASN A 411 -32.11 -14.85 -7.30
N ALA A 412 -32.94 -15.08 -8.33
CA ALA A 412 -33.67 -14.03 -9.00
C ALA A 412 -34.59 -13.29 -8.01
N TYR A 413 -34.63 -11.97 -8.18
CA TYR A 413 -35.47 -11.09 -7.40
C TYR A 413 -36.46 -10.31 -8.27
N ILE A 414 -36.01 -9.74 -9.39
CA ILE A 414 -36.87 -9.06 -10.37
C ILE A 414 -36.64 -9.67 -11.75
N LEU A 415 -37.71 -10.08 -12.42
CA LEU A 415 -37.68 -10.60 -13.78
C LEU A 415 -38.21 -9.55 -14.75
N PHE A 416 -37.54 -9.38 -15.90
CA PHE A 416 -37.97 -8.50 -16.97
C PHE A 416 -38.33 -9.33 -18.20
N TYR A 417 -39.60 -9.25 -18.59
CA TYR A 417 -40.14 -9.91 -19.77
C TYR A 417 -40.56 -8.88 -20.81
N GLU A 418 -40.25 -9.12 -22.08
CA GLU A 418 -40.67 -8.28 -23.20
C GLU A 418 -41.76 -8.99 -24.01
N ARG A 419 -42.82 -8.25 -24.33
CA ARG A 419 -43.94 -8.74 -25.13
C ARG A 419 -43.51 -9.02 -26.57
N ILE A 420 -43.77 -10.22 -27.06
CA ILE A 420 -43.48 -10.65 -28.43
C ILE A 420 -44.56 -10.07 -29.34
N GLU A 421 -44.32 -8.98 -30.04
CA GLU A 421 -45.30 -8.45 -30.99
C GLU A 421 -45.46 -9.39 -32.20
N PRO A 422 -46.68 -9.56 -32.75
CA PRO A 422 -46.88 -10.29 -33.99
C PRO A 422 -46.07 -9.60 -35.09
N GLN A 423 -45.38 -10.37 -35.91
CA GLN A 423 -44.50 -9.88 -36.95
C GLN A 423 -45.33 -9.12 -37.99
N ASP A 424 -45.45 -7.79 -37.85
CA ASP A 424 -45.87 -6.92 -38.94
C ASP A 424 -44.75 -7.00 -39.98
N ASP A 425 -44.98 -7.74 -41.07
CA ASP A 425 -44.09 -7.84 -42.23
C ASP A 425 -43.62 -6.46 -42.76
N LEU A 426 -44.34 -5.37 -42.43
CA LEU A 426 -43.95 -3.98 -42.74
C LEU A 426 -42.78 -3.44 -41.91
N ALA A 427 -42.59 -3.89 -40.67
CA ALA A 427 -41.48 -3.45 -39.82
C ALA A 427 -40.15 -4.06 -40.28
N GLU A 428 -40.17 -5.30 -40.74
CA GLU A 428 -38.99 -5.96 -41.31
C GLU A 428 -38.59 -5.33 -42.66
N VAL A 429 -39.57 -4.92 -43.48
CA VAL A 429 -39.31 -4.17 -44.72
C VAL A 429 -38.78 -2.76 -44.43
N SER A 430 -39.28 -2.06 -43.42
CA SER A 430 -38.76 -0.73 -43.03
C SER A 430 -37.34 -0.82 -42.46
N LYS A 431 -37.05 -1.87 -41.68
CA LYS A 431 -35.71 -2.16 -41.15
C LYS A 431 -34.73 -2.50 -42.28
N ARG A 432 -35.14 -3.36 -43.23
CA ARG A 432 -34.34 -3.71 -44.42
C ARG A 432 -34.15 -2.55 -45.40
N VAL A 433 -35.12 -1.63 -45.51
CA VAL A 433 -34.99 -0.41 -46.33
C VAL A 433 -34.03 0.59 -45.68
N LEU A 434 -34.00 0.68 -44.34
CA LEU A 434 -32.97 1.42 -43.61
C LEU A 434 -31.57 0.78 -43.76
N ASP A 435 -31.49 -0.55 -43.73
CA ASP A 435 -30.23 -1.29 -43.88
C ASP A 435 -29.62 -1.18 -45.30
N LEU A 436 -30.45 -0.87 -46.31
CA LEU A 436 -30.00 -0.62 -47.69
C LEU A 436 -29.39 0.79 -47.88
N THR A 437 -29.49 1.69 -46.91
CA THR A 437 -28.73 2.95 -46.91
C THR A 437 -27.35 2.76 -46.29
N ILE A 438 -26.34 2.60 -47.14
CA ILE A 438 -24.93 2.54 -46.77
C ILE A 438 -24.56 3.78 -45.93
N SER A 439 -24.09 3.55 -44.70
CA SER A 439 -23.48 4.51 -43.78
C SER A 439 -24.41 5.54 -43.13
N ARG A 440 -25.13 5.11 -42.09
CA ARG A 440 -25.21 5.82 -40.81
C ARG A 440 -25.51 4.78 -39.73
N GLN A 441 -24.52 4.40 -38.93
CA GLN A 441 -24.81 3.95 -37.57
C GLN A 441 -25.77 5.01 -37.00
N GLU A 442 -27.01 4.65 -36.69
CA GLU A 442 -27.93 5.58 -36.05
C GLU A 442 -27.27 6.06 -34.76
N ARG A 443 -26.67 7.26 -34.82
CA ARG A 443 -26.08 7.88 -33.65
C ARG A 443 -27.23 8.13 -32.70
N LEU A 444 -27.17 7.46 -31.56
CA LEU A 444 -28.16 7.55 -30.51
C LEU A 444 -28.36 9.03 -30.17
N LYS A 445 -29.56 9.56 -30.42
CA LYS A 445 -29.87 10.98 -30.21
C LYS A 445 -29.81 11.26 -28.71
N MET A 446 -28.99 12.25 -28.30
CA MET A 446 -28.85 12.71 -26.92
C MET A 446 -28.67 14.24 -26.88
N PRO A 447 -28.90 14.91 -25.73
CA PRO A 447 -28.69 16.35 -25.62
C PRO A 447 -27.22 16.72 -25.87
N ALA A 448 -26.98 17.84 -26.54
CA ALA A 448 -25.64 18.24 -26.96
C ALA A 448 -24.67 18.46 -25.78
N ALA A 449 -25.17 18.91 -24.63
CA ALA A 449 -24.37 19.06 -23.42
C ALA A 449 -23.87 17.70 -22.87
N ILE A 450 -24.74 16.67 -22.88
CA ILE A 450 -24.39 15.30 -22.50
C ILE A 450 -23.34 14.73 -23.47
N GLU A 451 -23.55 14.89 -24.79
CA GLU A 451 -22.59 14.41 -25.79
C GLU A 451 -21.21 15.08 -25.63
N ARG A 452 -21.18 16.41 -25.40
CA ARG A 452 -19.94 17.15 -25.11
C ARG A 452 -19.25 16.63 -23.86
N CYS A 453 -20.01 16.38 -22.79
CA CYS A 453 -19.49 15.84 -21.53
C CYS A 453 -18.82 14.46 -21.73
N VAL A 454 -19.52 13.50 -22.33
CA VAL A 454 -18.99 12.15 -22.58
C VAL A 454 -17.77 12.20 -23.50
N ARG A 455 -17.80 13.05 -24.54
CA ARG A 455 -16.67 13.23 -25.45
C ARG A 455 -15.44 13.78 -24.73
N ARG A 456 -15.63 14.77 -23.85
CA ARG A 456 -14.55 15.35 -23.04
C ARG A 456 -13.92 14.30 -22.14
N GLN A 457 -14.72 13.51 -21.43
CA GLN A 457 -14.20 12.43 -20.56
C GLN A 457 -13.45 11.36 -21.37
N ASN A 458 -13.96 10.99 -22.55
CA ASN A 458 -13.28 10.05 -23.44
C ASN A 458 -11.93 10.59 -23.92
N ILE A 459 -11.82 11.89 -24.23
CA ILE A 459 -10.55 12.51 -24.64
C ILE A 459 -9.55 12.45 -23.48
N LEU A 460 -9.96 12.85 -22.27
CA LEU A 460 -9.12 12.81 -21.07
C LEU A 460 -8.61 11.38 -20.78
N PHE A 461 -9.52 10.40 -20.77
CA PHE A 461 -9.17 9.00 -20.58
C PHE A 461 -8.20 8.47 -21.65
N MET A 462 -8.36 8.89 -22.91
CA MET A 462 -7.43 8.49 -23.97
C MET A 462 -6.05 9.12 -23.79
N HIS A 463 -5.97 10.36 -23.30
CA HIS A 463 -4.69 10.99 -22.96
C HIS A 463 -4.02 10.25 -21.79
N GLU A 464 -4.75 10.01 -20.70
CA GLU A 464 -4.26 9.27 -19.54
C GLU A 464 -3.78 7.88 -19.95
N LYS A 465 -4.64 7.10 -20.63
CA LYS A 465 -4.28 5.76 -21.13
C LYS A 465 -3.00 5.76 -21.96
N ASN A 466 -2.81 6.76 -22.82
CA ASN A 466 -1.59 6.87 -23.62
C ASN A 466 -0.38 7.23 -22.75
N GLN A 467 -0.51 8.18 -21.84
CA GLN A 467 0.57 8.62 -20.94
C GLN A 467 1.04 7.49 -20.00
N PHE A 468 0.12 6.64 -19.54
CA PHE A 468 0.41 5.48 -18.68
C PHE A 468 0.59 4.17 -19.46
N SER A 469 0.84 4.24 -20.77
CA SER A 469 1.14 3.06 -21.59
C SER A 469 2.62 2.67 -21.53
N PRO A 470 2.96 1.37 -21.53
CA PRO A 470 4.36 0.93 -21.64
C PRO A 470 5.07 1.50 -22.87
N GLU A 471 4.35 1.68 -23.97
CA GLU A 471 4.84 2.24 -25.22
C GLU A 471 5.28 3.71 -25.05
N TYR A 472 4.54 4.51 -24.27
CA TYR A 472 4.91 5.89 -23.98
C TYR A 472 6.18 5.98 -23.14
N PHE A 473 6.30 5.15 -22.10
CA PHE A 473 7.53 5.07 -21.31
C PHE A 473 8.73 4.66 -22.15
N GLN A 474 8.56 3.67 -23.04
CA GLN A 474 9.61 3.27 -23.97
C GLN A 474 9.95 4.38 -24.98
N PHE A 475 8.94 5.11 -25.47
CA PHE A 475 9.13 6.27 -26.36
C PHE A 475 9.93 7.37 -25.66
N MET A 476 9.55 7.75 -24.43
CA MET A 476 10.26 8.76 -23.64
C MET A 476 11.72 8.36 -23.42
N LYS A 477 11.99 7.08 -23.09
CA LYS A 477 13.36 6.59 -22.93
C LYS A 477 14.16 6.65 -24.23
N LYS A 478 13.57 6.22 -25.36
CA LYS A 478 14.22 6.29 -26.69
C LYS A 478 14.48 7.74 -27.10
N PHE A 479 13.57 8.65 -26.78
CA PHE A 479 13.73 10.08 -27.05
C PHE A 479 14.88 10.68 -26.24
N LEU A 480 15.01 10.35 -24.96
CA LEU A 480 16.16 10.79 -24.17
C LEU A 480 17.48 10.24 -24.73
N MET A 481 17.47 9.03 -25.28
CA MET A 481 18.68 8.35 -25.76
C MET A 481 19.05 8.61 -27.21
N CYS A 482 18.15 9.14 -28.04
CA CYS A 482 18.46 9.37 -29.45
C CYS A 482 19.56 10.43 -29.65
N ASN A 483 19.71 11.37 -28.72
CA ASN A 483 20.70 12.43 -28.78
C ASN A 483 22.07 12.05 -28.18
N ALA A 484 22.18 10.92 -27.49
CA ALA A 484 23.41 10.48 -26.82
C ALA A 484 24.66 10.44 -27.74
N PRO A 485 24.58 9.97 -29.01
CA PRO A 485 25.75 9.92 -29.90
C PRO A 485 26.38 11.29 -30.20
N PHE A 486 25.60 12.36 -30.16
CA PHE A 486 26.08 13.73 -30.44
C PHE A 486 26.82 14.35 -29.23
N LEU A 487 26.68 13.75 -28.05
CA LEU A 487 27.22 14.26 -26.79
C LEU A 487 28.53 13.58 -26.38
N SER A 488 28.85 12.44 -27.01
CA SER A 488 30.06 11.65 -26.77
C SER A 488 31.24 12.03 -27.67
N ILE A 489 31.20 13.16 -28.37
CA ILE A 489 32.29 13.59 -29.26
C ILE A 489 33.49 14.02 -28.39
N PRO A 490 34.68 13.39 -28.53
CA PRO A 490 35.87 13.85 -27.85
C PRO A 490 36.33 15.17 -28.48
N CYS A 491 35.87 16.29 -27.93
CA CYS A 491 36.31 17.62 -28.32
C CYS A 491 37.56 17.99 -27.49
N PRO A 492 38.67 18.45 -28.10
CA PRO A 492 39.90 18.80 -27.38
C PRO A 492 39.79 20.04 -26.46
N GLN A 493 38.60 20.61 -26.26
CA GLN A 493 38.35 21.82 -25.46
C GLN A 493 37.29 21.65 -24.36
N ASP A 494 36.85 20.42 -24.03
CA ASP A 494 35.85 20.13 -22.98
C ASP A 494 34.54 20.94 -23.05
N ARG A 495 34.22 21.50 -24.23
CA ARG A 495 32.99 22.27 -24.47
C ARG A 495 32.19 21.65 -25.60
N LEU A 496 30.92 21.37 -25.31
CA LEU A 496 29.94 20.95 -26.31
C LEU A 496 29.69 22.08 -27.32
N PRO A 497 29.49 21.76 -28.62
CA PRO A 497 28.95 22.73 -29.57
C PRO A 497 27.62 23.30 -29.09
N ALA A 498 27.33 24.57 -29.40
CA ALA A 498 26.12 25.25 -28.94
C ALA A 498 24.82 24.50 -29.32
N ASP A 499 24.77 23.93 -30.53
CA ASP A 499 23.62 23.14 -30.99
C ASP A 499 23.44 21.85 -30.17
N ALA A 500 24.55 21.17 -29.83
CA ALA A 500 24.52 19.96 -29.00
C ALA A 500 24.14 20.26 -27.55
N GLU A 501 24.58 21.40 -27.01
CA GLU A 501 24.18 21.90 -25.69
C GLU A 501 22.68 22.23 -25.65
N GLN A 502 22.14 22.88 -26.68
CA GLN A 502 20.71 23.16 -26.79
C GLN A 502 19.89 21.85 -26.87
N MET A 503 20.36 20.87 -27.65
CA MET A 503 19.72 19.55 -27.71
C MET A 503 19.71 18.85 -26.35
N ALA A 504 20.84 18.87 -25.63
CA ALA A 504 20.94 18.32 -24.28
C ALA A 504 19.98 19.01 -23.30
N LEU A 505 19.88 20.34 -23.37
CA LEU A 505 18.97 21.13 -22.53
C LEU A 505 17.51 20.71 -22.75
N ILE A 506 17.06 20.64 -24.02
CA ILE A 506 15.68 20.24 -24.36
C ILE A 506 15.40 18.80 -23.91
N SER A 507 16.36 17.88 -24.08
CA SER A 507 16.23 16.50 -23.60
C SER A 507 16.09 16.44 -22.08
N VAL A 508 16.88 17.22 -21.33
CA VAL A 508 16.82 17.28 -19.87
C VAL A 508 15.53 17.94 -19.38
N GLU A 509 15.06 19.00 -20.04
CA GLU A 509 13.79 19.66 -19.72
C GLU A 509 12.61 18.70 -19.84
N LEU A 510 12.48 18.03 -20.99
CA LEU A 510 11.41 17.07 -21.20
C LEU A 510 11.53 15.86 -20.26
N GLY A 511 12.73 15.30 -20.11
CA GLY A 511 12.97 14.13 -19.28
C GLY A 511 12.70 14.37 -17.80
N SER A 512 13.17 15.50 -17.27
CA SER A 512 12.90 15.90 -15.89
C SER A 512 11.42 16.18 -15.65
N LYS A 513 10.75 16.93 -16.55
CA LYS A 513 9.31 17.18 -16.43
C LYS A 513 8.51 15.88 -16.40
N PHE A 514 8.80 14.94 -17.29
CA PHE A 514 8.16 13.62 -17.30
C PHE A 514 8.43 12.82 -16.02
N LEU A 515 9.69 12.71 -15.59
CA LEU A 515 10.08 11.86 -14.46
C LEU A 515 9.50 12.34 -13.13
N PHE A 516 9.55 13.65 -12.87
CA PHE A 516 9.11 14.26 -11.62
C PHE A 516 7.61 14.56 -11.56
N THR A 517 6.89 14.46 -12.68
CA THR A 517 5.42 14.60 -12.72
C THR A 517 4.72 13.24 -12.79
N VAL A 518 5.33 12.27 -13.49
CA VAL A 518 4.71 10.97 -13.78
C VAL A 518 5.66 9.81 -13.50
N GLY A 519 6.82 9.80 -14.15
CA GLY A 519 7.66 8.60 -14.26
C GLY A 519 8.02 7.96 -12.92
N PHE A 520 8.49 8.74 -11.94
CA PHE A 520 8.88 8.24 -10.63
C PHE A 520 7.72 7.93 -9.68
N HIS A 521 6.53 8.50 -9.92
CA HIS A 521 5.32 8.24 -9.14
C HIS A 521 4.61 6.95 -9.59
N THR A 522 4.82 6.49 -10.82
CA THR A 522 4.19 5.26 -11.32
C THR A 522 4.81 3.96 -10.80
N LYS A 523 4.10 2.82 -10.89
CA LYS A 523 4.62 1.50 -10.50
C LYS A 523 5.82 1.03 -11.31
N LYS A 524 6.65 0.18 -10.69
CA LYS A 524 7.85 -0.41 -11.30
C LYS A 524 7.54 -1.19 -12.59
N SER A 525 6.39 -1.86 -12.62
CA SER A 525 5.92 -2.61 -13.80
C SER A 525 5.75 -1.76 -15.04
N LEU A 526 5.45 -0.46 -14.88
CA LEU A 526 5.26 0.47 -15.98
C LEU A 526 6.55 1.24 -16.27
N ARG A 527 7.16 1.86 -15.26
CA ARG A 527 8.35 2.71 -15.44
C ARG A 527 9.65 1.95 -15.75
N GLY A 528 9.72 0.67 -15.39
CA GLY A 528 10.96 -0.10 -15.42
C GLY A 528 11.95 0.28 -14.30
N PRO A 529 13.25 -0.04 -14.47
CA PRO A 529 14.26 0.29 -13.47
C PRO A 529 14.57 1.79 -13.39
N ALA A 530 14.54 2.39 -12.19
CA ALA A 530 14.78 3.82 -12.01
C ALA A 530 16.23 4.23 -12.34
N ASN A 531 17.20 3.32 -12.16
CA ASN A 531 18.59 3.58 -12.51
C ASN A 531 18.79 3.85 -14.01
N GLU A 532 17.99 3.23 -14.89
CA GLU A 532 18.11 3.45 -16.33
C GLU A 532 17.70 4.87 -16.73
N TRP A 533 16.76 5.48 -16.00
CA TRP A 533 16.35 6.87 -16.19
C TRP A 533 17.42 7.85 -15.69
N TYR A 534 18.06 7.51 -14.56
CA TYR A 534 19.24 8.23 -14.08
C TYR A 534 20.37 8.22 -15.12
N ASP A 535 20.73 7.05 -15.65
CA ASP A 535 21.78 6.91 -16.66
C ASP A 535 21.44 7.72 -17.93
N ALA A 536 20.16 7.69 -18.32
CA ALA A 536 19.68 8.41 -19.48
C ALA A 536 19.81 9.95 -19.33
N LEU A 537 19.47 10.50 -18.16
CA LEU A 537 19.61 11.94 -17.92
C LEU A 537 21.07 12.37 -17.77
N CYS A 538 21.90 11.58 -17.09
CA CYS A 538 23.28 11.97 -16.77
C CYS A 538 24.17 12.17 -18.00
N ILE A 539 23.89 11.47 -19.11
CA ILE A 539 24.62 11.66 -20.37
C ILE A 539 24.51 13.11 -20.87
N HIS A 540 23.35 13.74 -20.73
CA HIS A 540 23.11 15.13 -21.16
C HIS A 540 23.75 16.17 -20.24
N MET A 541 23.85 15.85 -18.95
CA MET A 541 24.37 16.77 -17.94
C MET A 541 25.90 16.70 -17.76
N ARG A 542 26.58 15.69 -18.32
CA ARG A 542 28.00 15.45 -18.06
C ARG A 542 28.93 16.55 -18.58
N ASN A 543 28.68 17.05 -19.79
CA ASN A 543 29.65 17.91 -20.51
C ASN A 543 29.20 19.38 -20.63
N SER A 544 28.10 19.80 -19.96
CA SER A 544 27.65 21.19 -19.98
C SER A 544 27.32 21.71 -18.56
N LYS A 545 28.02 22.77 -18.17
CA LYS A 545 27.73 23.57 -16.97
C LYS A 545 26.33 24.20 -17.05
N SER A 546 25.94 24.73 -18.21
CA SER A 546 24.67 25.42 -18.40
C SER A 546 23.48 24.48 -18.15
N VAL A 547 23.56 23.25 -18.67
CA VAL A 547 22.51 22.23 -18.50
C VAL A 547 22.41 21.78 -17.04
N ARG A 548 23.55 21.54 -16.36
CA ARG A 548 23.56 21.23 -14.91
C ARG A 548 22.94 22.35 -14.08
N SER A 549 23.37 23.59 -14.34
CA SER A 549 22.85 24.78 -13.66
C SER A 549 21.34 24.89 -13.86
N TRP A 550 20.86 24.72 -15.09
CA TRP A 550 19.42 24.75 -15.39
C TRP A 550 18.66 23.67 -14.62
N PHE A 551 19.13 22.43 -14.61
CA PHE A 551 18.47 21.34 -13.91
C PHE A 551 18.37 21.61 -12.40
N VAL A 552 19.49 22.00 -11.79
CA VAL A 552 19.54 22.26 -10.34
C VAL A 552 18.60 23.41 -9.95
N HIS A 553 18.56 24.51 -10.71
CA HIS A 553 17.67 25.63 -10.38
C HIS A 553 16.19 25.33 -10.66
N ASN A 554 15.85 24.73 -11.81
CA ASN A 554 14.46 24.59 -12.26
C ASN A 554 13.79 23.30 -11.78
N VAL A 555 14.55 22.24 -11.51
CA VAL A 555 13.99 20.93 -11.11
C VAL A 555 14.13 20.68 -9.62
N LEU A 556 15.26 21.10 -9.03
CA LEU A 556 15.52 20.90 -7.59
C LEU A 556 15.09 22.12 -6.78
N PHE A 557 15.73 23.29 -6.98
CA PHE A 557 15.50 24.45 -6.12
C PHE A 557 14.17 25.19 -6.36
N ALA A 558 13.57 25.07 -7.55
CA ALA A 558 12.23 25.62 -7.81
C ALA A 558 11.12 24.97 -6.97
N HIS A 559 11.39 23.79 -6.39
CA HIS A 559 10.43 23.02 -5.61
C HIS A 559 10.97 22.79 -4.20
N THR A 560 10.41 23.49 -3.20
CA THR A 560 10.94 23.53 -1.82
C THR A 560 11.10 22.16 -1.16
N ASN A 561 10.20 21.21 -1.46
CA ASN A 561 10.15 19.91 -0.80
C ASN A 561 10.79 18.79 -1.61
N ARG A 562 11.34 19.07 -2.81
CA ARG A 562 11.81 18.03 -3.75
C ARG A 562 12.84 17.08 -3.14
N PHE A 563 13.73 17.61 -2.32
CA PHE A 563 14.75 16.80 -1.67
C PHE A 563 14.14 15.85 -0.63
N ALA A 564 13.22 16.32 0.21
CA ALA A 564 12.54 15.49 1.20
C ALA A 564 11.62 14.45 0.54
N GLU A 565 10.82 14.89 -0.43
CA GLU A 565 9.89 14.08 -1.22
C GLU A 565 10.58 12.82 -1.80
N TYR A 566 11.74 12.99 -2.44
CA TYR A 566 12.41 11.89 -3.14
C TYR A 566 13.48 11.18 -2.34
N LEU A 567 14.10 11.82 -1.33
CA LEU A 567 15.16 11.20 -0.54
C LEU A 567 14.62 10.55 0.74
N LEU A 568 13.56 11.10 1.34
CA LEU A 568 13.03 10.69 2.65
C LEU A 568 11.63 10.09 2.58
N GLU A 569 10.71 10.64 1.78
CA GLU A 569 9.29 10.25 1.78
C GLU A 569 8.96 9.16 0.76
N CYS A 570 9.55 9.22 -0.44
CA CYS A 570 9.26 8.30 -1.54
C CYS A 570 9.37 6.85 -1.05
N PRO A 571 8.35 6.00 -1.17
CA PRO A 571 8.36 4.63 -0.63
C PRO A 571 9.27 3.68 -1.42
N SER A 572 9.57 4.00 -2.68
CA SER A 572 10.37 3.14 -3.56
C SER A 572 11.87 3.33 -3.33
N SER A 573 12.53 2.33 -2.73
CA SER A 573 13.99 2.35 -2.49
C SER A 573 14.82 2.56 -3.75
N GLU A 574 14.34 2.04 -4.89
CA GLU A 574 15.01 2.18 -6.18
C GLU A 574 14.97 3.63 -6.71
N VAL A 575 13.82 4.30 -6.56
CA VAL A 575 13.67 5.72 -6.93
C VAL A 575 14.52 6.60 -6.01
N ARG A 576 14.46 6.37 -4.69
CA ARG A 576 15.32 7.07 -3.73
C ARG A 576 16.81 6.89 -4.07
N GLY A 577 17.20 5.67 -4.46
CA GLY A 577 18.56 5.33 -4.89
C GLY A 577 19.00 6.06 -6.16
N ALA A 578 18.14 6.08 -7.18
CA ALA A 578 18.41 6.80 -8.44
C ALA A 578 18.50 8.31 -8.22
N PHE A 579 17.60 8.88 -7.41
CA PHE A 579 17.62 10.29 -7.05
C PHE A 579 18.87 10.66 -6.25
N ALA A 580 19.25 9.87 -5.26
CA ALA A 580 20.50 10.08 -4.50
C ALA A 580 21.74 10.04 -5.41
N LYS A 581 21.81 9.09 -6.35
CA LYS A 581 22.89 9.06 -7.35
C LYS A 581 22.92 10.30 -8.24
N MET A 582 21.75 10.80 -8.62
CA MET A 582 21.64 12.04 -9.40
C MET A 582 22.18 13.25 -8.64
N LEU A 583 21.87 13.35 -7.34
CA LEU A 583 22.42 14.40 -6.47
C LEU A 583 23.94 14.28 -6.31
N VAL A 584 24.46 13.06 -6.13
CA VAL A 584 25.92 12.78 -6.07
C VAL A 584 26.60 13.18 -7.37
N PHE A 585 26.01 12.81 -8.52
CA PHE A 585 26.51 13.17 -9.84
C PHE A 585 26.56 14.69 -10.01
N LEU A 586 25.47 15.39 -9.67
CA LEU A 586 25.40 16.84 -9.79
C LEU A 586 26.40 17.53 -8.85
N ALA A 587 26.51 17.12 -7.58
CA ALA A 587 27.47 17.66 -6.63
C ALA A 587 28.92 17.48 -7.11
N HIS A 588 29.25 16.36 -7.76
CA HIS A 588 30.59 16.09 -8.26
C HIS A 588 30.96 17.00 -9.43
N TYR A 589 30.15 17.02 -10.49
CA TYR A 589 30.48 17.80 -11.69
C TYR A 589 30.35 19.31 -11.47
N THR A 590 29.44 19.76 -10.58
CA THR A 590 29.26 21.19 -10.29
C THR A 590 30.32 21.76 -9.35
N LEU A 591 31.12 20.92 -8.69
CA LEU A 591 32.28 21.35 -7.90
C LEU A 591 33.33 22.02 -8.80
N GLN A 592 33.51 21.49 -10.02
CA GLN A 592 34.50 21.99 -10.99
C GLN A 592 33.97 23.14 -11.87
N ASP A 593 32.69 23.52 -11.72
CA ASP A 593 32.06 24.57 -12.54
C ASP A 593 32.44 26.00 -12.10
N GLY A 594 33.14 26.15 -10.98
CA GLY A 594 33.51 27.44 -10.39
C GLY A 594 32.39 28.11 -9.58
N PRO A 595 32.60 29.35 -9.12
CA PRO A 595 31.68 30.03 -8.21
C PRO A 595 30.29 30.23 -8.82
N CYS A 596 29.26 30.06 -8.00
CA CYS A 596 27.86 30.21 -8.35
C CYS A 596 27.14 31.05 -7.26
N PRO A 597 26.39 32.11 -7.63
CA PRO A 597 25.60 32.86 -6.67
C PRO A 597 24.57 31.96 -5.99
N SER A 598 24.23 32.28 -4.74
CA SER A 598 23.23 31.51 -3.98
C SER A 598 21.90 31.44 -4.75
N PRO A 599 21.33 30.22 -4.93
CA PRO A 599 19.97 30.04 -5.46
C PRO A 599 18.91 30.70 -4.57
N PHE A 600 19.21 30.87 -3.28
CA PHE A 600 18.37 31.50 -2.28
C PHE A 600 18.93 32.88 -1.96
N ILE A 601 18.35 33.93 -2.52
CA ILE A 601 18.63 35.30 -2.05
C ILE A 601 17.84 35.48 -0.75
N GLN A 602 18.41 35.05 0.38
CA GLN A 602 17.90 35.45 1.69
C GLN A 602 18.53 36.79 2.10
N VAL A 603 17.70 37.78 2.38
CA VAL A 603 18.14 39.10 2.83
C VAL A 603 18.85 38.95 4.18
N GLY A 604 20.18 39.17 4.19
CA GLY A 604 20.96 39.31 5.43
C GLY A 604 22.02 38.24 5.73
N GLN A 605 22.19 37.21 4.90
CA GLN A 605 23.33 36.27 5.02
C GLN A 605 24.46 36.65 4.07
N ALA A 606 25.68 36.76 4.59
CA ALA A 606 26.89 36.91 3.79
C ALA A 606 27.15 35.59 3.04
N THR A 607 26.88 35.55 1.74
CA THR A 607 27.22 34.40 0.90
C THR A 607 28.71 34.43 0.60
N ASP A 608 29.40 33.32 0.81
CA ASP A 608 30.79 33.17 0.41
C ASP A 608 30.90 33.37 -1.12
N PRO A 609 31.62 34.39 -1.60
CA PRO A 609 31.76 34.68 -3.03
C PRO A 609 32.50 33.59 -3.81
N SER A 610 33.12 32.62 -3.11
CA SER A 610 33.79 31.45 -3.69
C SER A 610 32.93 30.17 -3.72
N ALA A 611 31.71 30.21 -3.17
CA ALA A 611 30.83 29.04 -3.10
C ALA A 611 30.44 28.53 -4.49
N THR A 612 30.53 27.21 -4.69
CA THR A 612 30.13 26.51 -5.90
C THR A 612 28.66 26.10 -5.83
N LEU A 613 28.07 25.70 -6.98
CA LEU A 613 26.72 25.14 -6.99
C LEU A 613 26.63 23.81 -6.19
N SER A 614 27.74 23.06 -6.12
CA SER A 614 27.86 21.87 -5.27
C SER A 614 27.72 22.22 -3.78
N ASP A 615 28.34 23.32 -3.33
CA ASP A 615 28.23 23.77 -1.93
C ASP A 615 26.77 24.10 -1.56
N HIS A 616 26.05 24.80 -2.45
CA HIS A 616 24.63 25.11 -2.24
C HIS A 616 23.77 23.84 -2.21
N LEU A 617 24.03 22.88 -3.09
CA LEU A 617 23.31 21.60 -3.15
C LEU A 617 23.50 20.79 -1.86
N LEU A 618 24.75 20.59 -1.43
CA LEU A 618 25.06 19.84 -0.22
C LEU A 618 24.55 20.55 1.04
N THR A 619 24.61 21.88 1.08
CA THR A 619 24.08 22.67 2.20
C THR A 619 22.56 22.50 2.34
N GLU A 620 21.81 22.49 1.24
CA GLU A 620 20.36 22.28 1.32
C GLU A 620 20.00 20.84 1.69
N ILE A 621 20.75 19.85 1.21
CA ILE A 621 20.60 18.46 1.65
C ILE A 621 20.88 18.36 3.16
N LEU A 622 21.95 18.99 3.67
CA LEU A 622 22.25 19.04 5.11
C LEU A 622 21.17 19.76 5.92
N ASN A 623 20.52 20.79 5.36
CA ASN A 623 19.41 21.49 6.01
C ASN A 623 18.19 20.59 6.23
N LEU A 624 18.06 19.45 5.53
CA LEU A 624 17.02 18.46 5.83
C LEU A 624 17.15 17.90 7.25
N LEU A 625 18.36 17.80 7.81
CA LEU A 625 18.58 17.41 9.21
C LEU A 625 17.87 18.34 10.19
N LYS A 626 17.69 19.62 9.82
CA LYS A 626 17.05 20.64 10.66
C LYS A 626 15.53 20.61 10.56
N LYS A 627 15.01 20.34 9.36
CA LYS A 627 13.61 20.59 8.98
C LYS A 627 12.76 19.32 8.95
N GLU A 628 13.27 18.24 8.34
CA GLU A 628 12.42 17.14 7.84
C GLU A 628 12.81 15.75 8.40
N VAL A 629 14.09 15.56 8.73
CA VAL A 629 14.63 14.24 9.13
C VAL A 629 13.99 13.66 10.39
N SER A 630 13.57 14.52 11.33
CA SER A 630 12.90 14.08 12.57
C SER A 630 11.54 13.42 12.32
N GLU A 631 10.80 13.88 11.30
CA GLU A 631 9.48 13.34 10.94
C GLU A 631 9.60 12.13 10.00
N HIS A 632 10.61 12.10 9.13
CA HIS A 632 10.76 11.07 8.08
C HIS A 632 11.79 9.97 8.41
N GLY A 633 11.84 9.52 9.67
CA GLY A 633 12.87 8.60 10.20
C GLY A 633 12.97 7.20 9.59
N ARG A 634 12.04 6.78 8.70
CA ARG A 634 12.01 5.42 8.13
C ARG A 634 13.04 5.14 7.03
N HIS A 635 13.54 6.17 6.35
CA HIS A 635 14.39 6.01 5.15
C HIS A 635 15.76 6.72 5.27
N LEU A 636 16.20 7.01 6.49
CA LEU A 636 17.44 7.76 6.78
C LEU A 636 18.72 7.09 6.28
N GLN A 637 18.75 5.76 6.18
CA GLN A 637 19.90 5.04 5.65
C GLN A 637 20.29 5.54 4.24
N GLN A 638 19.30 5.86 3.39
CA GLN A 638 19.56 6.34 2.03
C GLN A 638 20.09 7.77 2.01
N TYR A 639 19.61 8.61 2.94
CA TYR A 639 20.13 9.97 3.14
C TYR A 639 21.62 9.95 3.47
N PHE A 640 22.03 9.15 4.48
CA PHE A 640 23.46 9.05 4.84
C PHE A 640 24.29 8.35 3.76
N ASN A 641 23.71 7.38 3.05
CA ASN A 641 24.37 6.71 1.95
C ASN A 641 24.72 7.65 0.79
N LEU A 642 23.96 8.74 0.58
CA LEU A 642 24.30 9.78 -0.40
C LEU A 642 25.69 10.37 -0.12
N PHE A 643 25.95 10.76 1.12
CA PHE A 643 27.24 11.32 1.53
C PHE A 643 28.37 10.29 1.44
N LEU A 644 28.08 9.02 1.73
CA LEU A 644 29.04 7.93 1.57
C LEU A 644 29.43 7.74 0.10
N LEU A 645 28.44 7.71 -0.80
CA LEU A 645 28.66 7.63 -2.24
C LEU A 645 29.49 8.82 -2.75
N TYR A 646 29.18 10.03 -2.27
CA TYR A 646 29.93 11.24 -2.62
C TYR A 646 31.39 11.19 -2.14
N SER A 647 31.62 10.80 -0.89
CA SER A 647 32.98 10.68 -0.32
C SER A 647 33.85 9.63 -1.02
N ASN A 648 33.24 8.68 -1.73
CA ASN A 648 33.96 7.61 -2.42
C ASN A 648 34.39 7.99 -3.85
N LEU A 649 34.04 9.18 -4.35
CA LEU A 649 34.42 9.62 -5.70
C LEU A 649 35.88 10.07 -5.80
N GLY A 650 36.39 10.76 -4.78
CA GLY A 650 37.73 11.34 -4.82
C GLY A 650 38.11 12.13 -3.57
N THR A 651 39.31 12.71 -3.60
CA THR A 651 39.86 13.50 -2.48
C THR A 651 39.26 14.91 -2.41
N GLU A 652 38.87 15.51 -3.53
CA GLU A 652 38.24 16.84 -3.59
C GLU A 652 36.87 16.83 -2.89
N GLU A 653 36.09 15.77 -3.10
CA GLU A 653 34.78 15.55 -2.49
C GLU A 653 34.90 15.36 -0.98
N LYS A 654 35.86 14.55 -0.53
CA LYS A 654 36.18 14.38 0.90
C LYS A 654 36.56 15.71 1.53
N GLN A 655 37.41 16.50 0.87
CA GLN A 655 37.82 17.82 1.34
C GLN A 655 36.63 18.79 1.40
N GLN A 656 35.70 18.75 0.46
CA GLN A 656 34.48 19.57 0.50
C GLN A 656 33.58 19.19 1.68
N LEU A 657 33.30 17.90 1.91
CA LEU A 657 32.50 17.44 3.05
C LEU A 657 33.15 17.81 4.40
N LEU A 658 34.48 17.76 4.48
CA LEU A 658 35.23 18.22 5.64
C LEU A 658 35.11 19.74 5.85
N ARG A 659 35.17 20.55 4.77
CA ARG A 659 34.96 22.02 4.85
C ARG A 659 33.54 22.37 5.31
N LEU A 660 32.53 21.61 4.89
CA LEU A 660 31.13 21.77 5.32
C LEU A 660 30.85 21.22 6.73
N ASN A 661 31.88 20.72 7.44
CA ASN A 661 31.79 20.20 8.80
C ASN A 661 30.77 19.05 8.95
N VAL A 662 30.61 18.23 7.90
CA VAL A 662 29.66 17.10 7.88
C VAL A 662 29.91 16.09 9.01
N PRO A 663 31.16 15.69 9.33
CA PRO A 663 31.39 14.75 10.42
C PRO A 663 30.83 15.25 11.76
N ALA A 664 31.01 16.52 12.09
CA ALA A 664 30.50 17.07 13.36
C ALA A 664 28.97 17.05 13.40
N GLN A 665 28.30 17.46 12.31
CA GLN A 665 26.83 17.43 12.25
C GLN A 665 26.30 16.00 12.41
N PHE A 666 26.95 15.02 11.78
CA PHE A 666 26.55 13.62 11.86
C PHE A 666 26.80 13.03 13.25
N MET A 667 27.95 13.33 13.86
CA MET A 667 28.23 12.92 15.23
C MET A 667 27.18 13.48 16.22
N LEU A 668 26.79 14.74 16.05
CA LEU A 668 25.74 15.37 16.87
C LEU A 668 24.37 14.71 16.66
N VAL A 669 24.00 14.37 15.43
CA VAL A 669 22.77 13.63 15.14
C VAL A 669 22.76 12.26 15.83
N ALA A 670 23.89 11.54 15.82
CA ALA A 670 24.02 10.26 16.51
C ALA A 670 23.90 10.37 18.05
N LEU A 671 24.16 11.56 18.61
CA LEU A 671 24.02 11.88 20.03
C LEU A 671 22.66 12.51 20.38
N ASP A 672 21.73 12.62 19.44
CA ASP A 672 20.47 13.37 19.60
C ASP A 672 20.65 14.87 19.92
N GLU A 673 21.85 15.42 19.66
CA GLU A 673 22.23 16.82 19.79
C GLU A 673 22.37 17.52 18.41
N GLY A 674 21.73 16.93 17.40
CA GLY A 674 21.78 17.37 16.01
C GLY A 674 21.22 18.79 15.79
N PRO A 675 21.37 19.34 14.58
CA PRO A 675 20.92 20.70 14.29
C PRO A 675 19.38 20.82 14.18
N GLY A 676 18.64 19.70 14.23
CA GLY A 676 17.18 19.63 14.26
C GLY A 676 16.68 18.79 15.43
N PRO A 677 15.35 18.56 15.53
CA PRO A 677 14.77 17.73 16.58
C PRO A 677 15.34 16.29 16.55
N ALA A 678 15.35 15.64 17.72
CA ALA A 678 15.77 14.25 17.83
C ALA A 678 14.91 13.33 16.93
N ILE A 679 15.52 12.28 16.40
CA ILE A 679 14.86 11.34 15.51
C ILE A 679 13.78 10.58 16.31
N LYS A 680 12.51 10.74 15.95
CA LYS A 680 11.38 10.15 16.69
C LYS A 680 11.29 8.62 16.60
N TYR A 681 12.09 7.98 15.74
CA TYR A 681 11.99 6.56 15.41
C TYR A 681 12.93 5.70 16.28
N GLN A 682 12.36 4.75 17.02
CA GLN A 682 13.05 3.99 18.08
C GLN A 682 14.20 3.07 17.61
N TYR A 683 14.35 2.84 16.29
CA TYR A 683 15.36 1.94 15.70
C TYR A 683 15.90 2.46 14.36
N ALA A 684 16.22 3.75 14.28
CA ALA A 684 16.83 4.30 13.06
C ALA A 684 18.21 3.63 12.79
N ASP A 685 18.39 3.07 11.59
CA ASP A 685 19.70 2.52 11.17
C ASP A 685 20.65 3.68 10.78
N LEU A 686 21.61 3.96 11.66
CA LEU A 686 22.64 4.99 11.49
C LEU A 686 23.98 4.42 10.97
N SER A 687 24.05 3.16 10.54
CA SER A 687 25.31 2.53 10.10
C SER A 687 26.05 3.34 9.03
N LYS A 688 25.31 3.87 8.04
CA LYS A 688 25.88 4.70 6.97
C LYS A 688 26.40 6.05 7.47
N LEU A 689 25.80 6.61 8.53
CA LEU A 689 26.30 7.83 9.18
C LEU A 689 27.70 7.58 9.73
N PHE A 690 27.87 6.51 10.51
CA PHE A 690 29.16 6.14 11.10
C PHE A 690 30.21 5.81 10.03
N SER A 691 29.82 5.15 8.94
CA SER A 691 30.71 4.93 7.78
C SER A 691 31.23 6.25 7.20
N VAL A 692 30.36 7.26 7.00
CA VAL A 692 30.78 8.58 6.47
C VAL A 692 31.76 9.26 7.43
N VAL A 693 31.45 9.24 8.74
CA VAL A 693 32.33 9.81 9.76
C VAL A 693 33.70 9.13 9.75
N SER A 694 33.74 7.79 9.65
CA SER A 694 34.98 7.02 9.56
C SER A 694 35.83 7.40 8.34
N HIS A 695 35.21 7.42 7.15
CA HIS A 695 35.91 7.76 5.90
C HIS A 695 36.53 9.16 5.95
N LEU A 696 35.77 10.16 6.43
CA LEU A 696 36.25 11.54 6.47
C LEU A 696 37.29 11.78 7.56
N THR A 697 37.10 11.22 8.76
CA THR A 697 38.04 11.42 9.88
C THR A 697 39.42 10.83 9.58
N ARG A 698 39.47 9.67 8.90
CA ARG A 698 40.71 9.00 8.50
C ARG A 698 41.51 9.72 7.41
N CYS A 699 40.95 10.77 6.83
CA CYS A 699 41.63 11.66 5.89
C CYS A 699 42.23 12.91 6.57
N CYS A 700 41.99 13.11 7.87
CA CYS A 700 42.45 14.27 8.62
C CYS A 700 43.78 14.03 9.32
N ASP A 701 44.53 15.10 9.59
CA ASP A 701 45.70 15.05 10.47
C ASP A 701 45.25 15.04 11.94
N VAL A 702 45.61 13.97 12.65
CA VAL A 702 45.36 13.78 14.09
C VAL A 702 46.64 13.77 14.92
N SER A 703 47.80 14.11 14.33
CA SER A 703 49.11 14.01 14.99
C SER A 703 49.19 14.82 16.29
N ALA A 704 48.46 15.93 16.39
CA ALA A 704 48.34 16.74 17.61
C ALA A 704 47.67 16.03 18.79
N LYS A 705 47.05 14.87 18.56
CA LYS A 705 46.42 14.00 19.57
C LYS A 705 47.24 12.74 19.87
N CYS A 706 48.37 12.54 19.19
CA CYS A 706 49.22 11.37 19.37
C CYS A 706 50.37 11.67 20.35
N GLN A 707 50.68 10.71 21.20
CA GLN A 707 51.74 10.72 22.20
C GLN A 707 52.36 9.31 22.30
N SER A 708 53.69 9.21 22.23
CA SER A 708 54.39 7.94 22.44
C SER A 708 54.38 7.52 23.90
N SER A 709 54.34 6.21 24.16
CA SER A 709 54.51 5.66 25.52
C SER A 709 55.94 5.79 26.05
N VAL A 710 56.91 6.00 25.15
CA VAL A 710 58.31 6.19 25.50
C VAL A 710 58.57 7.69 25.68
N ASN A 711 58.87 8.09 26.93
CA ASN A 711 59.14 9.48 27.27
C ASN A 711 60.24 10.09 26.39
N GLY A 712 59.92 11.17 25.67
CA GLY A 712 60.86 11.90 24.81
C GLY A 712 60.93 11.39 23.36
N SER A 713 60.23 10.31 23.00
CA SER A 713 60.15 9.81 21.63
C SER A 713 58.99 10.46 20.86
N SER A 714 59.18 10.69 19.55
CA SER A 714 58.09 11.13 18.67
C SER A 714 57.09 9.99 18.43
N PRO A 715 55.77 10.28 18.32
CA PRO A 715 54.78 9.27 17.96
C PRO A 715 55.08 8.59 16.62
N LEU A 716 54.73 7.31 16.50
CA LEU A 716 54.81 6.56 15.25
C LEU A 716 53.82 7.10 14.21
N ALA A 717 54.21 7.07 12.92
CA ALA A 717 53.32 7.43 11.83
C ALA A 717 52.10 6.48 11.79
N ASN A 718 50.90 7.03 11.61
CA ASN A 718 49.66 6.27 11.69
C ASN A 718 49.39 5.48 10.39
N PRO A 719 49.43 4.13 10.40
CA PRO A 719 49.22 3.32 9.20
C PRO A 719 47.73 3.11 8.87
N HIS A 720 46.81 3.58 9.72
CA HIS A 720 45.37 3.34 9.60
C HIS A 720 44.60 4.48 8.92
N GLY A 721 45.31 5.45 8.34
CA GLY A 721 44.71 6.49 7.51
C GLY A 721 43.98 5.93 6.28
N ASP A 722 43.28 6.79 5.55
CA ASP A 722 42.64 6.40 4.29
C ASP A 722 43.70 6.14 3.21
N PRO A 723 43.75 4.93 2.60
CA PRO A 723 44.77 4.58 1.62
C PRO A 723 44.68 5.37 0.31
N THR A 724 43.54 6.00 0.02
CA THR A 724 43.36 6.85 -1.16
C THR A 724 44.00 8.23 -1.01
N CYS A 725 44.40 8.61 0.21
CA CYS A 725 45.02 9.89 0.51
C CYS A 725 46.53 9.70 0.71
N CYS A 726 47.36 10.24 -0.19
CA CYS A 726 48.82 10.21 -0.05
C CYS A 726 49.33 11.04 1.15
N ALA A 727 48.55 12.03 1.61
CA ALA A 727 48.79 12.86 2.77
C ALA A 727 47.45 13.28 3.40
N SER A 728 47.47 13.71 4.67
CA SER A 728 46.29 14.25 5.35
C SER A 728 45.75 15.48 4.60
N LEU A 729 44.44 15.52 4.36
CA LEU A 729 43.79 16.59 3.59
C LEU A 729 43.74 17.91 4.36
N MET A 730 43.52 17.85 5.67
CA MET A 730 43.49 19.00 6.58
C MET A 730 43.63 18.56 8.04
N PRO A 731 43.99 19.46 8.98
CA PRO A 731 43.86 19.19 10.40
C PRO A 731 42.42 18.83 10.77
N ILE A 732 42.25 17.88 11.70
CA ILE A 732 40.92 17.53 12.22
C ILE A 732 40.22 18.78 12.78
N GLN A 733 38.95 18.97 12.42
CA GLN A 733 38.16 20.11 12.87
C GLN A 733 38.00 20.09 14.40
N THR A 734 38.07 21.24 15.04
CA THR A 734 38.03 21.36 16.51
C THR A 734 36.79 20.71 17.13
N GLN A 735 35.61 20.90 16.51
CA GLN A 735 34.36 20.31 16.99
C GLN A 735 34.32 18.79 16.85
N VAL A 736 34.83 18.26 15.74
CA VAL A 736 34.97 16.81 15.52
C VAL A 736 35.92 16.22 16.56
N ALA A 737 37.05 16.89 16.80
CA ALA A 737 38.01 16.45 17.79
C ALA A 737 37.45 16.49 19.23
N ASP A 738 36.63 17.49 19.57
CA ASP A 738 35.96 17.57 20.87
C ASP A 738 34.98 16.40 21.08
N ILE A 739 34.08 16.16 20.12
CA ILE A 739 33.09 15.08 20.24
C ILE A 739 33.78 13.71 20.25
N LEU A 740 34.77 13.49 19.38
CA LEU A 740 35.41 12.20 19.22
C LEU A 740 36.35 11.87 20.38
N TYR A 741 37.19 12.81 20.82
CA TYR A 741 38.25 12.54 21.80
C TYR A 741 37.88 12.90 23.24
N ASN A 742 36.95 13.84 23.47
CA ASN A 742 36.61 14.30 24.83
C ASN A 742 35.26 13.76 25.33
N ARG A 743 34.35 13.32 24.44
CA ARG A 743 33.03 12.80 24.84
C ARG A 743 32.94 11.28 24.69
N SER A 744 33.02 10.56 25.81
CA SER A 744 32.91 9.10 25.83
C SER A 744 31.56 8.57 25.35
N SER A 745 30.49 9.38 25.43
CA SER A 745 29.14 9.01 24.96
C SER A 745 29.10 8.68 23.46
N TYR A 746 29.87 9.38 22.63
CA TYR A 746 29.92 9.10 21.19
C TYR A 746 30.65 7.78 20.90
N VAL A 747 31.78 7.55 21.56
CA VAL A 747 32.54 6.29 21.42
C VAL A 747 31.68 5.10 21.84
N LYS A 748 30.93 5.24 22.95
CA LYS A 748 29.95 4.25 23.37
C LYS A 748 28.90 3.98 22.30
N LYS A 749 28.30 5.04 21.74
CA LYS A 749 27.27 4.92 20.70
C LYS A 749 27.79 4.21 19.44
N VAL A 750 29.01 4.53 18.99
CA VAL A 750 29.68 3.90 17.84
C VAL A 750 29.90 2.39 18.09
N ILE A 751 30.32 2.02 19.30
CA ILE A 751 30.56 0.63 19.68
C ILE A 751 29.24 -0.15 19.79
N GLU A 752 28.20 0.42 20.41
CA GLU A 752 26.90 -0.24 20.60
C GLU A 752 26.14 -0.41 19.28
N ASP A 753 26.03 0.64 18.47
CA ASP A 753 25.17 0.65 17.29
C ASP A 753 25.84 0.00 16.05
N CYS A 754 27.18 -0.09 16.01
CA CYS A 754 27.94 -0.49 14.81
C CYS A 754 29.17 -1.37 15.06
N ASN A 755 29.15 -2.22 16.11
CA ASN A 755 30.25 -3.15 16.44
C ASN A 755 30.70 -4.07 15.30
N ASN A 756 29.81 -4.44 14.38
CA ASN A 756 30.09 -5.35 13.26
C ASN A 756 30.61 -4.65 11.99
N SER A 757 30.71 -3.32 11.99
CA SER A 757 31.13 -2.57 10.80
C SER A 757 32.64 -2.50 10.68
N GLU A 758 33.17 -2.85 9.50
CA GLU A 758 34.60 -2.71 9.19
C GLU A 758 35.06 -1.24 9.29
N ASP A 759 34.18 -0.29 8.94
CA ASP A 759 34.48 1.14 9.03
C ASP A 759 34.61 1.62 10.47
N THR A 760 33.84 1.05 11.40
CA THR A 760 33.96 1.31 12.84
C THR A 760 35.32 0.84 13.35
N THR A 761 35.70 -0.40 13.01
CA THR A 761 37.01 -0.95 13.38
C THR A 761 38.14 -0.07 12.84
N LYS A 762 38.06 0.35 11.58
CA LYS A 762 39.05 1.25 10.96
C LYS A 762 39.14 2.60 11.66
N LEU A 763 38.00 3.20 12.02
CA LEU A 763 37.96 4.47 12.77
C LEU A 763 38.61 4.34 14.15
N LEU A 764 38.20 3.33 14.92
CA LEU A 764 38.72 3.12 16.28
C LEU A 764 40.22 2.83 16.28
N ARG A 765 40.72 2.04 15.32
CA ARG A 765 42.16 1.79 15.13
C ARG A 765 42.92 3.06 14.78
N PHE A 766 42.39 3.86 13.84
CA PHE A 766 43.00 5.13 13.45
C PHE A 766 43.08 6.11 14.61
N CYS A 767 42.02 6.27 15.40
CA CYS A 767 41.99 7.22 16.51
C CYS A 767 42.74 6.75 17.76
N SER A 768 42.91 5.43 17.94
CA SER A 768 43.63 4.84 19.08
C SER A 768 45.14 4.76 18.87
N TRP A 769 45.60 4.81 17.62
CA TRP A 769 47.03 4.74 17.28
C TRP A 769 47.82 5.86 17.97
N GLU A 770 48.80 5.47 18.80
CA GLU A 770 49.62 6.38 19.58
C GLU A 770 48.78 7.36 20.44
N ASN A 771 47.55 7.01 20.84
CA ASN A 771 46.70 7.87 21.66
C ASN A 771 46.25 7.13 22.92
N PRO A 772 46.86 7.39 24.09
CA PRO A 772 46.56 6.65 25.31
C PRO A 772 45.14 6.93 25.85
N HIS A 773 44.68 8.18 25.78
CA HIS A 773 43.38 8.57 26.33
C HIS A 773 42.21 7.93 25.56
N PHE A 774 42.24 8.06 24.23
CA PHE A 774 41.22 7.46 23.37
C PHE A 774 41.28 5.93 23.43
N SER A 775 42.49 5.35 23.36
CA SER A 775 42.70 3.90 23.53
C SER A 775 42.08 3.38 24.83
N SER A 776 42.29 4.09 25.95
CA SER A 776 41.74 3.70 27.24
C SER A 776 40.22 3.79 27.28
N THR A 777 39.63 4.81 26.65
CA THR A 777 38.17 4.98 26.56
C THR A 777 37.52 3.85 25.77
N VAL A 778 38.07 3.52 24.59
CA VAL A 778 37.61 2.40 23.76
C VAL A 778 37.74 1.08 24.52
N LEU A 779 38.87 0.86 25.19
CA LEU A 779 39.10 -0.36 25.98
C LEU A 779 38.11 -0.48 27.15
N SER A 780 37.88 0.60 27.89
CA SER A 780 36.93 0.65 29.00
C SER A 780 35.50 0.28 28.56
N GLU A 781 35.06 0.81 27.43
CA GLU A 781 33.72 0.51 26.90
C GLU A 781 33.62 -0.92 26.34
N LEU A 782 34.64 -1.42 25.64
CA LEU A 782 34.65 -2.81 25.16
C LEU A 782 34.63 -3.81 26.30
N LEU A 783 35.40 -3.57 27.38
CA LEU A 783 35.37 -4.41 28.58
C LEU A 783 33.99 -4.37 29.24
N TRP A 784 33.33 -3.22 29.26
CA TRP A 784 31.96 -3.09 29.74
C TRP A 784 30.95 -3.92 28.92
N GLN A 785 30.98 -3.83 27.59
CA GLN A 785 30.11 -4.61 26.73
C GLN A 785 30.41 -6.12 26.88
N VAL A 786 31.68 -6.51 26.92
CA VAL A 786 32.09 -7.90 27.15
C VAL A 786 31.58 -8.43 28.51
N ALA A 787 31.51 -7.57 29.53
CA ALA A 787 31.03 -7.93 30.86
C ALA A 787 29.49 -8.04 30.97
N TYR A 788 28.72 -7.23 30.23
CA TYR A 788 27.29 -7.05 30.49
C TYR A 788 26.35 -7.32 29.31
N SER A 789 26.79 -7.27 28.05
CA SER A 789 25.91 -7.53 26.88
C SER A 789 25.43 -8.98 26.84
N TYR A 790 24.37 -9.28 26.09
CA TYR A 790 23.84 -10.64 25.98
C TYR A 790 24.86 -11.60 25.35
N THR A 791 24.87 -12.87 25.79
CA THR A 791 25.88 -13.85 25.39
C THR A 791 25.94 -14.12 23.89
N TYR A 792 24.82 -13.97 23.16
CA TYR A 792 24.74 -14.14 21.71
C TYR A 792 25.18 -12.88 20.92
N GLU A 793 25.38 -11.74 21.59
CA GLU A 793 25.84 -10.45 21.02
C GLU A 793 27.31 -10.16 21.36
N LEU A 794 28.00 -11.06 22.09
CA LEU A 794 29.37 -10.80 22.58
C LEU A 794 30.45 -10.91 21.50
N LYS A 795 30.24 -11.76 20.50
CA LYS A 795 31.23 -12.05 19.47
C LYS A 795 31.76 -10.79 18.76
N PRO A 796 30.91 -9.85 18.26
CA PRO A 796 31.36 -8.58 17.68
C PRO A 796 32.28 -7.76 18.59
N TYR A 797 31.93 -7.65 19.88
CA TYR A 797 32.73 -6.88 20.84
C TYR A 797 34.08 -7.54 21.14
N LEU A 798 34.13 -8.86 21.22
CA LEU A 798 35.37 -9.63 21.42
C LEU A 798 36.28 -9.57 20.20
N GLU A 799 35.72 -9.62 18.98
CA GLU A 799 36.47 -9.43 17.74
C GLU A 799 37.05 -8.02 17.66
N LEU A 800 36.26 -6.99 17.98
CA LEU A 800 36.73 -5.61 18.03
C LEU A 800 37.81 -5.41 19.10
N LEU A 801 37.61 -5.95 20.31
CA LEU A 801 38.62 -5.93 21.38
C LEU A 801 39.92 -6.59 20.92
N PHE A 802 39.86 -7.76 20.30
CA PHE A 802 41.04 -8.41 19.72
C PHE A 802 41.75 -7.50 18.71
N GLN A 803 41.03 -6.85 17.79
CA GLN A 803 41.63 -5.89 16.84
C GLN A 803 42.32 -4.71 17.54
N MET A 804 41.75 -4.19 18.64
CA MET A 804 42.36 -3.11 19.42
C MET A 804 43.64 -3.55 20.15
N LEU A 805 43.71 -4.80 20.61
CA LEU A 805 44.90 -5.37 21.27
C LEU A 805 46.03 -5.70 20.27
N MET A 806 45.67 -5.96 19.02
CA MET A 806 46.62 -6.21 17.92
C MET A 806 47.25 -4.95 17.34
N LEU A 807 46.87 -3.75 17.78
CA LEU A 807 47.52 -2.51 17.38
C LEU A 807 48.98 -2.49 17.84
N ASP A 808 49.91 -2.44 16.88
CA ASP A 808 51.37 -2.52 17.02
C ASP A 808 52.01 -1.13 17.19
N ASP A 809 51.44 -0.31 18.08
CA ASP A 809 52.01 0.98 18.47
C ASP A 809 52.78 0.87 19.80
N SER A 810 53.36 1.99 20.26
CA SER A 810 54.11 2.03 21.51
C SER A 810 53.26 1.74 22.77
N TRP A 811 51.93 1.78 22.68
CA TRP A 811 50.98 1.53 23.78
C TRP A 811 50.43 0.11 23.81
N GLN A 812 50.82 -0.77 22.88
CA GLN A 812 50.31 -2.13 22.78
C GLN A 812 50.36 -2.91 24.11
N ASN A 813 51.52 -2.91 24.78
CA ASN A 813 51.70 -3.61 26.05
C ASN A 813 50.76 -3.10 27.15
N HIS A 814 50.54 -1.78 27.22
CA HIS A 814 49.63 -1.17 28.19
C HIS A 814 48.18 -1.58 27.92
N ARG A 815 47.76 -1.58 26.64
CA ARG A 815 46.42 -2.05 26.25
C ARG A 815 46.18 -3.51 26.62
N ILE A 816 47.13 -4.40 26.32
CA ILE A 816 47.02 -5.82 26.66
C ILE A 816 46.99 -6.00 28.18
N HIS A 817 47.87 -5.31 28.92
CA HIS A 817 47.90 -5.39 30.38
C HIS A 817 46.54 -5.00 30.99
N ASN A 818 45.99 -3.85 30.57
CA ASN A 818 44.72 -3.34 31.09
C ASN A 818 43.52 -4.19 30.64
N ALA A 819 43.55 -4.79 29.45
CA ALA A 819 42.50 -5.70 29.02
C ALA A 819 42.46 -6.99 29.86
N LEU A 820 43.63 -7.52 30.23
CA LEU A 820 43.73 -8.75 31.00
C LEU A 820 43.44 -8.51 32.49
N LYS A 821 44.09 -7.51 33.12
CA LYS A 821 43.97 -7.23 34.56
C LYS A 821 42.85 -6.28 34.94
N GLY A 822 42.30 -5.53 33.98
CA GLY A 822 41.37 -4.44 34.23
C GLY A 822 42.06 -3.08 34.24
N ILE A 823 41.24 -2.04 34.10
CA ILE A 823 41.65 -0.64 34.24
C ILE A 823 41.44 -0.26 35.71
N PRO A 824 42.49 0.15 36.45
CA PRO A 824 42.39 0.48 37.87
C PRO A 824 41.27 1.50 38.13
N ASP A 825 40.44 1.23 39.14
CA ASP A 825 39.32 2.07 39.59
C ASP A 825 38.24 2.39 38.52
N ASP A 826 38.27 1.75 37.35
CA ASP A 826 37.31 1.97 36.26
C ASP A 826 36.59 0.68 35.83
N ARG A 827 37.34 -0.33 35.35
CA ARG A 827 36.76 -1.56 34.75
C ARG A 827 37.51 -2.83 35.10
N ASP A 828 36.73 -3.90 35.35
CA ASP A 828 37.22 -5.27 35.49
C ASP A 828 37.91 -5.78 34.22
N GLY A 829 38.95 -6.59 34.39
CA GLY A 829 39.62 -7.26 33.26
C GLY A 829 38.87 -8.48 32.74
N LEU A 830 39.42 -9.09 31.68
CA LEU A 830 38.90 -10.35 31.15
C LEU A 830 38.96 -11.48 32.18
N PHE A 831 40.02 -11.55 32.99
CA PHE A 831 40.14 -12.57 34.04
C PHE A 831 39.07 -12.43 35.12
N ASP A 832 38.78 -11.21 35.55
CA ASP A 832 37.72 -10.93 36.53
C ASP A 832 36.33 -11.22 35.95
N THR A 833 36.14 -10.91 34.66
CA THR A 833 34.91 -11.23 33.92
C THR A 833 34.68 -12.74 33.83
N ILE A 834 35.72 -13.54 33.55
CA ILE A 834 35.65 -15.01 33.57
C ILE A 834 35.27 -15.50 34.97
N GLN A 835 35.97 -15.02 36.01
CA GLN A 835 35.75 -15.40 37.40
C GLN A 835 34.32 -15.09 37.88
N ARG A 836 33.76 -13.93 37.51
CA ARG A 836 32.37 -13.55 37.82
C ARG A 836 31.35 -14.41 37.07
N SER A 837 31.65 -14.77 35.82
CA SER A 837 30.70 -15.41 34.92
C SER A 837 30.64 -16.93 35.04
N LYS A 838 31.61 -17.55 35.72
CA LYS A 838 31.82 -19.01 35.78
C LYS A 838 30.62 -19.86 36.22
N ASN A 839 29.73 -19.33 37.06
CA ASN A 839 28.61 -20.10 37.62
C ASN A 839 27.31 -19.94 36.82
N HIS A 840 27.00 -18.70 36.40
CA HIS A 840 25.70 -18.34 35.84
C HIS A 840 25.74 -17.93 34.37
N TYR A 841 26.92 -17.58 33.83
CA TYR A 841 27.13 -17.10 32.45
C TYR A 841 28.34 -17.80 31.81
N GLN A 842 28.37 -19.12 31.88
CA GLN A 842 29.49 -19.95 31.41
C GLN A 842 29.87 -19.70 29.95
N LYS A 843 28.88 -19.45 29.05
CA LYS A 843 29.16 -19.09 27.65
C LYS A 843 29.99 -17.80 27.53
N ARG A 844 29.76 -16.80 28.40
CA ARG A 844 30.56 -15.55 28.43
C ARG A 844 32.01 -15.84 28.81
N ALA A 845 32.19 -16.60 29.90
CA ALA A 845 33.52 -17.01 30.36
C ALA A 845 34.28 -17.80 29.27
N TYR A 846 33.62 -18.76 28.63
CA TYR A 846 34.17 -19.50 27.49
C TYR A 846 34.57 -18.59 26.32
N GLN A 847 33.71 -17.66 25.90
CA GLN A 847 34.00 -16.76 24.80
C GLN A 847 35.19 -15.83 25.11
N CYS A 848 35.33 -15.37 26.36
CA CYS A 848 36.51 -14.62 26.81
C CYS A 848 37.79 -15.47 26.72
N ILE A 849 37.76 -16.71 27.21
CA ILE A 849 38.89 -17.65 27.12
C ILE A 849 39.25 -17.90 25.65
N LYS A 850 38.25 -18.11 24.79
CA LYS A 850 38.45 -18.32 23.35
C LYS A 850 39.14 -17.13 22.67
N MET A 851 38.74 -15.90 23.00
CA MET A 851 39.41 -14.70 22.49
C MET A 851 40.85 -14.58 23.02
N MET A 852 41.07 -14.91 24.31
CA MET A 852 42.42 -14.90 24.90
C MET A 852 43.34 -15.96 24.29
N VAL A 853 42.84 -17.16 23.96
CA VAL A 853 43.59 -18.16 23.18
C VAL A 853 44.02 -17.58 21.83
N LEU A 854 43.13 -16.87 21.14
CA LEU A 854 43.44 -16.22 19.87
C LEU A 854 44.51 -15.13 20.06
N LEU A 855 44.37 -14.29 21.10
CA LEU A 855 45.32 -13.25 21.46
C LEU A 855 46.72 -13.82 21.72
N PHE A 856 46.86 -14.80 22.61
CA PHE A 856 48.16 -15.38 22.95
C PHE A 856 48.77 -16.19 21.80
N THR A 857 47.96 -16.71 20.88
CA THR A 857 48.46 -17.39 19.67
C THR A 857 49.04 -16.41 18.65
N HIS A 858 48.42 -15.24 18.48
CA HIS A 858 48.75 -14.32 17.39
C HIS A 858 49.51 -13.05 17.82
N CYS A 859 49.53 -12.71 19.11
CA CYS A 859 50.18 -11.54 19.67
C CYS A 859 51.39 -11.93 20.53
N ILE A 860 52.59 -11.79 19.98
CA ILE A 860 53.86 -12.12 20.68
C ILE A 860 53.98 -11.35 22.02
N PRO A 861 53.71 -10.03 22.09
CA PRO A 861 53.76 -9.31 23.37
C PRO A 861 52.78 -9.87 24.42
N ALA A 862 51.58 -10.29 24.02
CA ALA A 862 50.62 -10.88 24.94
C ALA A 862 51.11 -12.24 25.49
N ALA A 863 51.70 -13.09 24.63
CA ALA A 863 52.28 -14.36 25.04
C ALA A 863 53.48 -14.18 26.00
N GLN A 864 54.38 -13.23 25.70
CA GLN A 864 55.49 -12.88 26.57
C GLN A 864 55.02 -12.33 27.92
N MET A 865 53.96 -11.52 27.93
CA MET A 865 53.39 -10.98 29.16
C MET A 865 52.73 -12.05 30.03
N LEU A 866 52.08 -13.04 29.40
CA LEU A 866 51.58 -14.24 30.10
C LEU A 866 52.75 -15.05 30.71
N GLN A 867 53.85 -15.22 29.99
CA GLN A 867 55.02 -15.98 30.46
C GLN A 867 55.90 -15.24 31.47
N SER A 868 55.83 -13.91 31.56
CA SER A 868 56.67 -13.12 32.47
C SER A 868 55.95 -12.73 33.77
N ASN A 869 54.62 -12.69 33.80
CA ASN A 869 53.85 -12.23 34.96
C ASN A 869 53.21 -13.40 35.71
N GLY A 870 53.76 -13.75 36.90
CA GLY A 870 53.29 -14.88 37.70
C GLY A 870 51.80 -14.83 38.10
N ASP A 871 51.24 -13.64 38.31
CA ASP A 871 49.80 -13.46 38.57
C ASP A 871 48.94 -13.81 37.35
N LEU A 872 49.36 -13.39 36.14
CA LEU A 872 48.66 -13.73 34.90
C LEU A 872 48.77 -15.22 34.58
N LYS A 873 49.94 -15.84 34.82
CA LYS A 873 50.13 -17.30 34.72
C LYS A 873 49.10 -18.03 35.56
N ARG A 874 49.03 -17.71 36.86
CA ARG A 874 48.12 -18.36 37.80
C ARG A 874 46.65 -18.20 37.39
N LYS A 875 46.25 -17.00 36.97
CA LYS A 875 44.87 -16.73 36.52
C LYS A 875 44.53 -17.45 35.21
N TRP A 876 45.50 -17.59 34.29
CA TRP A 876 45.33 -18.35 33.05
C TRP A 876 45.19 -19.85 33.31
N THR A 877 46.11 -20.44 34.08
CA THR A 877 46.03 -21.86 34.45
C THR A 877 44.69 -22.17 35.12
N TRP A 878 44.26 -21.34 36.06
CA TRP A 878 42.95 -21.48 36.70
C TRP A 878 41.77 -21.42 35.70
N ALA A 879 41.81 -20.51 34.73
CA ALA A 879 40.75 -20.39 33.73
C ALA A 879 40.70 -21.61 32.78
N VAL A 880 41.86 -22.18 32.43
CA VAL A 880 41.98 -23.40 31.62
C VAL A 880 41.47 -24.62 32.39
N GLU A 881 41.87 -24.77 33.66
CA GLU A 881 41.36 -25.81 34.56
C GLU A 881 39.84 -25.73 34.72
N TRP A 882 39.30 -24.53 34.97
CA TRP A 882 37.86 -24.32 35.04
C TRP A 882 37.14 -24.76 33.76
N LEU A 883 37.68 -24.41 32.59
CA LEU A 883 37.08 -24.79 31.31
C LEU A 883 37.13 -26.32 31.11
N SER A 884 38.20 -26.98 31.55
CA SER A 884 38.33 -28.44 31.53
C SER A 884 37.29 -29.10 32.44
N ASP A 885 37.25 -28.68 33.71
CA ASP A 885 36.32 -29.22 34.72
C ASP A 885 34.87 -29.08 34.28
N GLU A 886 34.49 -27.91 33.74
CA GLU A 886 33.11 -27.67 33.31
C GLU A 886 32.73 -28.46 32.05
N LEU A 887 33.67 -28.67 31.12
CA LEU A 887 33.46 -29.56 29.96
C LEU A 887 33.42 -31.04 30.36
N GLU A 888 34.06 -31.44 31.45
CA GLU A 888 34.06 -32.82 31.97
C GLU A 888 32.89 -33.13 32.91
N ARG A 889 32.32 -32.10 33.57
CA ARG A 889 31.19 -32.19 34.49
C ARG A 889 30.01 -32.94 33.86
N ARG A 890 29.61 -34.08 34.46
CA ARG A 890 28.41 -34.83 34.06
C ARG A 890 27.16 -34.21 34.73
N PRO A 891 26.01 -34.06 34.04
CA PRO A 891 24.82 -33.49 34.68
C PRO A 891 24.22 -34.45 35.72
N TYR A 892 23.66 -33.90 36.80
CA TYR A 892 22.82 -34.61 37.78
C TYR A 892 21.66 -35.37 37.11
N PRO A 893 21.17 -36.49 37.68
CA PRO A 893 20.05 -37.24 37.13
C PRO A 893 18.73 -36.52 37.45
N GLY A 894 18.20 -35.75 36.51
CA GLY A 894 16.93 -35.05 36.68
C GLY A 894 16.28 -34.65 35.36
N ASN A 895 15.24 -35.39 34.99
CA ASN A 895 14.24 -35.17 33.94
C ASN A 895 14.70 -34.81 32.50
N ALA A 896 14.53 -35.80 31.64
CA ALA A 896 14.58 -35.73 30.20
C ALA A 896 13.55 -34.73 29.63
N GLN A 897 14.04 -33.69 28.94
CA GLN A 897 13.38 -33.18 27.73
C GLN A 897 14.24 -32.31 26.80
N TYR A 898 15.52 -32.04 27.10
CA TYR A 898 16.44 -31.40 26.14
C TYR A 898 17.80 -32.11 26.12
N THR A 899 18.14 -32.71 24.98
CA THR A 899 19.31 -33.56 24.79
C THR A 899 20.58 -32.73 24.57
N TYR A 900 21.24 -32.27 25.63
CA TYR A 900 22.52 -31.51 25.60
C TYR A 900 23.79 -32.40 25.65
N ASN A 901 23.68 -33.69 25.31
CA ASN A 901 24.63 -34.71 25.81
C ASN A 901 25.62 -35.31 24.79
N ASN A 902 25.68 -34.86 23.53
CA ASN A 902 26.61 -35.46 22.56
C ASN A 902 27.67 -34.46 22.06
N TRP A 903 28.93 -34.90 22.06
CA TRP A 903 30.03 -34.26 21.32
C TRP A 903 29.84 -34.33 19.78
N SER A 904 28.72 -34.90 19.31
CA SER A 904 28.38 -35.14 17.91
C SER A 904 27.36 -34.11 17.40
N PRO A 905 27.44 -33.67 16.13
CA PRO A 905 26.46 -32.76 15.53
C PRO A 905 25.01 -33.28 15.68
N PRO A 906 24.02 -32.40 15.95
CA PRO A 906 24.02 -30.96 15.76
C PRO A 906 24.00 -30.19 17.10
N ALA A 907 25.16 -30.01 17.74
CA ALA A 907 25.25 -29.11 18.90
C ALA A 907 25.17 -27.64 18.44
N GLN A 908 24.40 -26.80 19.15
CA GLN A 908 24.30 -25.38 18.84
C GLN A 908 25.61 -24.65 19.20
N SER A 909 25.97 -23.60 18.47
CA SER A 909 27.23 -22.88 18.71
C SER A 909 27.19 -22.07 20.01
N ASN A 910 28.20 -22.25 20.88
CA ASN A 910 28.34 -21.48 22.12
C ASN A 910 28.54 -19.96 21.94
N GLU A 911 28.73 -19.50 20.70
CA GLU A 911 28.89 -18.08 20.34
C GLU A 911 27.60 -17.45 19.80
N THR A 912 26.65 -18.24 19.31
CA THR A 912 25.42 -17.73 18.65
C THR A 912 24.12 -18.32 19.20
N SER A 913 24.20 -19.32 20.07
CA SER A 913 23.01 -19.97 20.62
C SER A 913 22.50 -19.29 21.89
N ASN A 914 21.17 -19.23 22.01
CA ASN A 914 20.50 -18.70 23.19
C ASN A 914 20.76 -19.59 24.40
N GLY A 915 21.16 -18.98 25.52
CA GLY A 915 21.42 -19.68 26.78
C GLY A 915 22.69 -19.18 27.47
N TYR A 916 22.84 -19.59 28.73
CA TYR A 916 23.93 -19.12 29.59
C TYR A 916 24.98 -20.20 29.89
N PHE A 917 24.58 -21.47 29.89
CA PHE A 917 25.44 -22.61 30.24
C PHE A 917 26.26 -23.10 29.06
N LEU A 918 27.49 -23.52 29.33
CA LEU A 918 28.42 -23.97 28.30
C LEU A 918 28.00 -25.34 27.77
N GLU A 919 27.91 -25.48 26.45
CA GLU A 919 27.56 -26.73 25.80
C GLU A 919 28.82 -27.44 25.27
N ARG A 920 28.84 -28.77 25.34
CA ARG A 920 29.93 -29.57 24.77
C ARG A 920 29.89 -29.48 23.25
N SER A 921 30.93 -28.91 22.66
CA SER A 921 31.03 -28.71 21.21
C SER A 921 32.46 -28.94 20.72
N HIS A 922 32.61 -29.31 19.45
CA HIS A 922 33.95 -29.51 18.87
C HIS A 922 34.80 -28.22 18.94
N SER A 923 34.18 -27.05 18.78
CA SER A 923 34.87 -25.76 18.99
C SER A 923 35.38 -25.62 20.42
N ALA A 924 34.57 -25.95 21.43
CA ALA A 924 35.00 -25.82 22.82
C ALA A 924 36.16 -26.77 23.15
N ARG A 925 36.14 -28.00 22.60
CA ARG A 925 37.26 -28.94 22.73
C ARG A 925 38.53 -28.40 22.07
N SER A 926 38.43 -27.88 20.85
CA SER A 926 39.59 -27.32 20.14
C SER A 926 40.16 -26.09 20.86
N THR A 927 39.30 -25.22 21.40
CA THR A 927 39.72 -24.10 22.23
C THR A 927 40.43 -24.57 23.50
N LEU A 928 39.91 -25.58 24.20
CA LEU A 928 40.56 -26.15 25.39
C LEU A 928 41.93 -26.74 25.05
N THR A 929 42.05 -27.53 23.98
CA THR A 929 43.33 -28.09 23.53
C THR A 929 44.36 -26.98 23.27
N ARG A 930 43.95 -25.94 22.54
CA ARG A 930 44.84 -24.81 22.25
C ARG A 930 45.16 -23.98 23.48
N ALA A 931 44.26 -23.89 24.45
CA ALA A 931 44.51 -23.20 25.71
C ALA A 931 45.56 -23.91 26.57
N TYR A 932 45.54 -25.25 26.62
CA TYR A 932 46.56 -26.06 27.29
C TYR A 932 47.95 -25.91 26.67
N GLU A 933 48.05 -25.82 25.34
CA GLU A 933 49.31 -25.55 24.63
C GLU A 933 49.93 -24.18 25.00
N LEU A 934 49.12 -23.27 25.54
CA LEU A 934 49.53 -21.93 25.96
C LEU A 934 49.77 -21.83 27.48
N CYS A 935 49.62 -22.91 28.23
CA CYS A 935 49.99 -22.93 29.65
C CYS A 935 51.51 -22.82 29.81
N PRO A 936 52.01 -22.00 30.75
CA PRO A 936 53.45 -21.94 31.04
C PRO A 936 53.96 -23.29 31.56
N GLU A 937 55.17 -23.69 31.19
CA GLU A 937 55.82 -24.89 31.77
C GLU A 937 55.93 -24.73 33.30
N GLU A 938 55.54 -25.78 34.04
CA GLU A 938 55.77 -25.86 35.49
C GLU A 938 57.29 -25.92 35.73
N GLU A 939 57.89 -24.85 36.25
CA GLU A 939 59.16 -25.00 36.97
C GLU A 939 58.87 -25.84 38.22
N PRO A 940 59.61 -26.93 38.47
CA PRO A 940 59.39 -27.73 39.66
C PRO A 940 59.58 -26.85 40.90
N GLU A 941 58.59 -26.86 41.79
CA GLU A 941 58.68 -26.28 43.12
C GLU A 941 60.00 -26.75 43.75
N GLU A 942 60.94 -25.83 43.99
CA GLU A 942 62.02 -26.10 44.92
C GLU A 942 61.37 -26.43 46.25
N ALA A 943 61.50 -27.70 46.64
CA ALA A 943 61.07 -28.18 47.93
C ALA A 943 61.68 -27.28 49.02
N ASP A 944 60.82 -26.60 49.77
CA ASP A 944 61.13 -26.06 51.09
C ASP A 944 61.54 -27.26 51.97
N LEU A 945 62.84 -27.57 51.97
CA LEU A 945 63.48 -28.35 53.02
C LEU A 945 63.67 -27.42 54.22
N THR A 946 62.60 -27.28 55.00
CA THR A 946 62.74 -26.90 56.41
C THR A 946 63.28 -28.10 57.18
N ASP A 947 64.60 -28.24 57.24
CA ASP A 947 65.24 -28.79 58.44
C ASP A 947 65.33 -27.65 59.46
N GLU A 948 64.65 -27.78 60.61
CA GLU A 948 64.84 -26.85 61.72
C GLU A 948 66.30 -26.93 62.25
N PRO A 949 66.90 -25.81 62.69
CA PRO A 949 68.13 -25.84 63.46
C PRO A 949 67.83 -26.17 64.94
N GLU A 950 68.39 -27.26 65.45
CA GLU A 950 68.53 -27.49 66.90
C GLU A 950 69.38 -26.37 67.53
N SER A 951 68.83 -25.70 68.54
CA SER A 951 69.53 -24.74 69.40
C SER A 951 70.49 -25.45 70.38
N PRO A 952 71.68 -24.87 70.71
CA PRO A 952 72.67 -25.55 71.53
C PRO A 952 72.41 -25.39 73.04
N HIS A 953 72.62 -26.48 73.77
CA HIS A 953 72.74 -26.52 75.23
C HIS A 953 73.89 -25.64 75.74
N HIS A 954 73.61 -24.86 76.79
CA HIS A 954 74.61 -24.40 77.76
C HIS A 954 74.09 -24.74 79.16
N ASP A 955 74.75 -25.72 79.81
CA ASP A 955 74.67 -25.93 81.26
C ASP A 955 75.93 -25.32 81.89
N GLU A 956 75.78 -24.45 82.88
CA GLU A 956 76.84 -24.16 83.85
C GLU A 956 76.25 -24.02 85.27
N GLN A 957 76.07 -25.18 85.87
CA GLN A 957 76.46 -25.59 87.23
C GLN A 957 76.41 -24.60 88.42
N VAL A 958 75.47 -24.86 89.35
CA VAL A 958 75.69 -25.40 90.75
C VAL A 958 76.38 -24.44 91.76
N PRO A 959 76.48 -24.65 93.11
CA PRO A 959 75.70 -25.35 94.16
C PRO A 959 75.36 -24.47 95.41
N ILE A 960 74.66 -25.10 96.36
CA ILE A 960 74.31 -24.72 97.74
C ILE A 960 75.53 -24.55 98.70
N PHE A 961 75.38 -23.72 99.74
CA PHE A 961 76.26 -23.54 100.92
C PHE A 961 76.12 -24.65 101.99
N SER A 962 77.21 -25.01 102.71
CA SER A 962 77.35 -24.82 104.19
C SER A 962 78.46 -25.68 104.86
N LYS A 963 79.36 -24.97 105.60
CA LYS A 963 80.31 -25.36 106.70
C LYS A 963 81.21 -26.59 106.48
N ASP A 964 82.52 -26.59 106.75
CA ASP A 964 83.42 -25.76 107.56
C ASP A 964 84.43 -24.93 106.74
#